data_AF-A0A6I4RD45-F1
#
_entry.id   AF-A0A6I4RD45-F1
#
_cell.length_a   1.000
_cell.length_b   1.000
_cell.length_c   1.000
_cell.angle_alpha   90.00
_cell.angle_beta   90.00
_cell.angle_gamma   90.00
#
_symmetry.space_group_name_H-M   'P 1'
#
loop_
_entity.id
_entity.type
_entity.pdbx_description
1 polymer ?
#
loop_
_entity_poly.entity_id
_entity_poly.type
_entity_poly.pdbx_seq_one_letter_code
_entity_poly.pdbx_strand_id
1 'polypeptide(L)'
;MTKTTKTILSKKRIVYLSAVALSGLFLTTYPYPVIAEGVDENPTTSITQPSGNLLTNGDFTATENQTDPWTGSKASGWSAWIDKNYINSSPSRQILADDNSVIIASDEPLRAVVHQTVQIDPSKKYILRFKIMTEDKTGTAFVRILEGEGANKNLSHSPKVTGTNDWQTIEQEYRPIPSADKVKIELFYETGIGIVAFKDVELVEKLETTVSRTTSEDTLEKAIHLPLNKKHILQSSPYRYEVEDPSIASLTGNILKPIKQGNTTVHVYKEQELIQSIPITVSPSTEDKYTQLLHDWNNMIVGNPFFDPNNPHMAAFNTELEENVTKHLTTISSDQDQTSLWPDLSDYQKSATITATYRRLEEMAKQVTNPHSKYYQDETVIRTVRASLDWLDKYVYNSSKEIVGNWWDYEIGTPRAINNTLSLMQDYFSDEEIHRYTDVIEKFVPHSDQFRQTTNNPFKALGGNLVDMGRVKIIAGLLRKDETEISETIRSIEQVFSLVDKGEGFYPDGSYIDHTNVAYTGAYGNVLIDGLSQLLPIIQKTDTPLADEKLQVMYHWIDHSFLPLIIHGELMDLSRGRSISRTNSNDHVAAIEALRGIHRIAVMSDDATKMRLKSAIKTIVQSDTFYDSFHNLKTYRDIRLMEELLNDSSIPTSTRSSYLSAFNKMDKLAYYNADKDFGFGLSMFSSRTKNYEGMNKENRKGWYTGDGMFYLYNGDQSHYSNNYWPTVNPYALPGTTETSGIREDDSGQVILPSGFVGINKLDEQNAAAAMEFSNWNTTLSAHKSWFVFKDKVAFLGSAIKNTSGDVASTTIDQRKNEPTNPYTIYVNNQPEMISDQDREYKDTRSIFLESRDSNRNIGYFFFKKATISMMKRLQDGTWKAINQSQTDTPVQNEFITIHQAHTVDNDSYAYMMIPNVTREEFERLSASLENGLWENNETTQIVYDTTQGIWGIVKYDDSVTTISDQFQVFKRGMYMIRKEVSGYTVSYYNPETQESAPTEEVFKELIPTASSSVTSTSSPLSTNTSTISSIATNSLPTQPLTSDTSSSDSRQIESPTSSTTKTTTSLSSDQTQQNSGTIQKKILPKTGELTSLALIVLGLVTGIFSLKWLKHKS
;
A
#
# COMPACT_ATOMS: atom_id res chain seq x y z
N MET A 1 44.67 0.57 30.60
CA MET A 1 46.03 0.03 30.76
C MET A 1 45.92 -1.45 31.07
N THR A 2 46.78 -2.24 30.42
CA THR A 2 47.20 -3.61 30.80
C THR A 2 46.10 -4.65 31.05
N LYS A 3 45.87 -5.54 30.09
CA LYS A 3 46.67 -6.74 29.81
C LYS A 3 46.48 -7.85 30.85
N THR A 4 46.32 -9.03 30.26
CA THR A 4 47.06 -10.28 30.49
C THR A 4 46.41 -11.42 31.28
N THR A 5 45.82 -12.34 30.51
CA THR A 5 46.31 -13.70 30.19
C THR A 5 46.33 -14.81 31.25
N LYS A 6 45.90 -15.99 30.76
CA LYS A 6 46.65 -17.26 30.67
C LYS A 6 46.16 -18.44 31.55
N THR A 7 45.42 -19.33 30.88
CA THR A 7 45.86 -20.69 30.49
C THR A 7 45.97 -21.82 31.52
N ILE A 8 45.03 -22.79 31.37
CA ILE A 8 45.19 -24.25 31.16
C ILE A 8 45.91 -25.16 32.21
N LEU A 9 45.30 -26.35 32.38
CA LEU A 9 45.85 -27.73 32.57
C LEU A 9 45.82 -28.32 33.99
N SER A 10 45.10 -29.45 34.13
CA SER A 10 45.79 -30.74 34.33
C SER A 10 44.87 -31.96 34.09
N LYS A 11 45.44 -32.96 33.40
CA LYS A 11 45.00 -34.37 33.32
C LYS A 11 45.76 -35.21 34.36
N LYS A 12 45.17 -36.36 34.74
CA LYS A 12 45.73 -37.68 35.18
C LYS A 12 44.92 -38.20 36.40
N ARG A 13 44.65 -39.49 36.67
CA ARG A 13 45.01 -40.82 36.12
C ARG A 13 44.14 -41.90 36.84
N ILE A 14 43.67 -42.91 36.09
CA ILE A 14 43.67 -44.40 36.28
C ILE A 14 43.63 -45.02 37.71
N VAL A 15 42.77 -46.05 37.95
CA VAL A 15 43.09 -47.48 38.35
C VAL A 15 41.86 -48.28 38.88
N TYR A 16 41.58 -49.44 38.23
CA TYR A 16 41.05 -50.79 38.62
C TYR A 16 39.98 -51.07 39.71
N LEU A 17 39.08 -52.06 39.45
CA LEU A 17 39.02 -53.47 39.98
C LEU A 17 37.58 -54.07 40.20
N SER A 18 37.26 -55.14 39.43
CA SER A 18 36.52 -56.41 39.66
C SER A 18 35.28 -56.63 40.58
N ALA A 19 34.17 -57.13 39.96
CA ALA A 19 33.32 -58.35 40.18
C ALA A 19 32.68 -58.68 41.59
N VAL A 20 31.48 -59.27 41.80
CA VAL A 20 30.80 -60.52 41.29
C VAL A 20 29.30 -60.62 41.77
N ALA A 21 28.42 -61.28 40.96
CA ALA A 21 27.20 -62.11 41.26
C ALA A 21 25.86 -61.48 41.72
N LEU A 22 24.64 -61.99 41.39
CA LEU A 22 24.09 -63.00 40.44
C LEU A 22 22.53 -62.96 40.48
N SER A 23 21.90 -63.66 39.52
CA SER A 23 20.48 -64.08 39.35
C SER A 23 19.63 -63.20 38.41
N GLY A 24 18.94 -63.70 37.37
CA GLY A 24 18.83 -65.04 36.80
C GLY A 24 17.73 -65.09 35.71
N LEU A 25 18.11 -65.56 34.51
CA LEU A 25 17.36 -66.25 33.44
C LEU A 25 15.85 -65.99 33.16
N PHE A 26 15.51 -65.74 31.89
CA PHE A 26 15.13 -66.81 30.93
C PHE A 26 15.49 -66.43 29.49
N LEU A 27 16.09 -67.39 28.79
CA LEU A 27 16.42 -67.44 27.36
C LEU A 27 15.57 -68.57 26.75
N THR A 28 15.14 -68.42 25.50
CA THR A 28 15.08 -69.54 24.54
C THR A 28 15.45 -69.04 23.15
N THR A 29 16.10 -69.93 22.41
CA THR A 29 17.08 -69.70 21.34
C THR A 29 16.78 -70.55 20.11
N TYR A 30 17.03 -69.99 18.91
CA TYR A 30 17.54 -70.61 17.65
C TYR A 30 16.73 -71.77 17.00
N PRO A 31 17.01 -72.27 15.75
CA PRO A 31 18.11 -71.99 14.79
C PRO A 31 17.70 -71.87 13.28
N TYR A 32 18.67 -71.52 12.41
CA TYR A 32 18.66 -71.80 10.95
C TYR A 32 18.91 -73.30 10.66
N PRO A 33 18.46 -73.86 9.52
CA PRO A 33 19.43 -74.15 8.44
C PRO A 33 18.90 -74.06 7.00
N VAL A 34 19.86 -74.01 6.07
CA VAL A 34 19.76 -74.10 4.61
C VAL A 34 19.76 -75.58 4.15
N ILE A 35 19.06 -75.94 3.07
CA ILE A 35 19.47 -76.80 1.93
C ILE A 35 18.39 -76.77 0.83
N ALA A 36 18.86 -76.83 -0.42
CA ALA A 36 18.22 -76.50 -1.69
C ALA A 36 17.63 -77.70 -2.47
N GLU A 37 16.79 -77.38 -3.48
CA GLU A 37 16.60 -77.99 -4.83
C GLU A 37 15.21 -77.51 -5.36
N GLY A 38 14.98 -76.93 -6.55
CA GLY A 38 15.77 -76.50 -7.70
C GLY A 38 14.85 -75.97 -8.83
N VAL A 39 15.41 -75.18 -9.76
CA VAL A 39 15.08 -75.05 -11.21
C VAL A 39 13.76 -74.32 -11.58
N ASP A 40 13.64 -73.33 -12.48
CA ASP A 40 14.56 -72.51 -13.30
C ASP A 40 13.79 -71.29 -13.89
N GLU A 41 14.55 -70.37 -14.49
CA GLU A 41 14.20 -69.33 -15.50
C GLU A 41 13.71 -67.92 -15.07
N ASN A 42 14.71 -67.04 -14.92
CA ASN A 42 14.66 -65.58 -15.11
C ASN A 42 14.46 -65.20 -16.60
N PRO A 43 13.93 -64.01 -16.90
CA PRO A 43 14.50 -63.14 -17.91
C PRO A 43 15.48 -62.15 -17.25
N THR A 44 16.75 -62.25 -17.60
CA THR A 44 17.84 -61.34 -17.26
C THR A 44 17.53 -59.89 -17.68
N THR A 45 17.39 -58.98 -16.71
CA THR A 45 17.71 -57.56 -16.91
C THR A 45 19.13 -57.30 -16.41
N SER A 46 20.03 -56.98 -17.33
CA SER A 46 21.36 -56.46 -17.05
C SER A 46 21.25 -55.13 -16.29
N ILE A 47 21.66 -55.11 -15.03
CA ILE A 47 21.86 -53.87 -14.27
C ILE A 47 23.23 -53.31 -14.69
N THR A 48 23.23 -52.21 -15.42
CA THR A 48 24.43 -51.37 -15.58
C THR A 48 24.65 -50.62 -14.26
N GLN A 49 25.80 -50.82 -13.62
CA GLN A 49 26.23 -50.08 -12.43
C GLN A 49 26.25 -48.55 -12.70
N PRO A 50 25.96 -47.69 -11.70
CA PRO A 50 26.08 -46.24 -11.84
C PRO A 50 27.49 -45.84 -12.25
N SER A 51 27.62 -44.86 -13.15
CA SER A 51 28.88 -44.15 -13.36
C SER A 51 29.28 -43.48 -12.04
N GLY A 52 30.51 -43.67 -11.57
CA GLY A 52 31.02 -43.08 -10.32
C GLY A 52 30.94 -41.54 -10.30
N ASN A 53 31.17 -40.96 -9.11
CA ASN A 53 31.25 -39.50 -8.90
C ASN A 53 32.04 -38.81 -10.03
N LEU A 54 31.44 -37.83 -10.69
CA LEU A 54 32.07 -37.09 -11.78
C LEU A 54 33.22 -36.20 -11.29
N LEU A 55 33.21 -35.84 -10.00
CA LEU A 55 34.32 -35.15 -9.36
C LEU A 55 35.43 -36.15 -9.00
N THR A 56 36.65 -35.82 -9.42
CA THR A 56 37.85 -36.51 -8.97
C THR A 56 38.20 -36.05 -7.56
N ASN A 57 38.49 -37.00 -6.65
CA ASN A 57 38.91 -36.72 -5.27
C ASN A 57 37.92 -35.82 -4.49
N GLY A 58 36.62 -36.09 -4.61
CA GLY A 58 35.56 -35.38 -3.87
C GLY A 58 35.46 -35.74 -2.38
N ASP A 59 36.08 -36.84 -1.98
CA ASP A 59 36.28 -37.26 -0.59
C ASP A 59 37.54 -36.63 0.06
N PHE A 60 38.34 -35.91 -0.73
CA PHE A 60 39.55 -35.20 -0.35
C PHE A 60 40.63 -36.06 0.34
N THR A 61 40.66 -37.37 0.06
CA THR A 61 41.63 -38.29 0.66
C THR A 61 43.01 -38.19 0.01
N ALA A 62 43.09 -37.76 -1.25
CA ALA A 62 44.36 -37.58 -1.97
C ALA A 62 44.85 -36.14 -1.88
N THR A 63 46.07 -35.94 -1.37
CA THR A 63 46.71 -34.62 -1.24
C THR A 63 48.00 -34.50 -2.03
N GLU A 64 48.28 -33.30 -2.53
CA GLU A 64 49.53 -32.90 -3.18
C GLU A 64 50.32 -31.91 -2.29
N ASN A 65 51.60 -31.73 -2.63
CA ASN A 65 52.44 -30.72 -2.00
C ASN A 65 51.80 -29.32 -2.12
N GLN A 66 51.99 -28.50 -1.08
CA GLN A 66 51.48 -27.13 -1.02
C GLN A 66 51.88 -26.31 -2.25
N THR A 67 50.90 -25.66 -2.87
CA THR A 67 51.08 -24.72 -3.99
C THR A 67 50.12 -23.54 -3.82
N ASP A 68 50.60 -22.31 -4.03
CA ASP A 68 49.77 -21.10 -3.93
C ASP A 68 48.53 -21.20 -4.85
N PRO A 69 47.30 -20.85 -4.41
CA PRO A 69 46.94 -20.18 -3.15
C PRO A 69 46.58 -21.10 -1.97
N TRP A 70 46.92 -22.40 -2.04
CA TRP A 70 46.78 -23.30 -0.90
C TRP A 70 47.83 -23.00 0.17
N THR A 71 47.38 -22.84 1.42
CA THR A 71 48.24 -22.52 2.56
C THR A 71 48.72 -23.76 3.32
N GLY A 72 48.18 -24.93 2.98
CA GLY A 72 48.57 -26.25 3.49
C GLY A 72 48.51 -27.30 2.38
N SER A 73 48.32 -28.58 2.74
CA SER A 73 48.15 -29.67 1.77
C SER A 73 47.09 -29.33 0.73
N LYS A 74 47.39 -29.51 -0.55
CA LYS A 74 46.44 -29.23 -1.64
C LYS A 74 45.61 -30.48 -1.92
N ALA A 75 44.29 -30.36 -2.07
CA ALA A 75 43.48 -31.47 -2.57
C ALA A 75 43.86 -31.78 -4.03
N SER A 76 44.31 -33.00 -4.31
CA SER A 76 44.68 -33.42 -5.67
C SER A 76 43.48 -33.29 -6.61
N GLY A 77 43.69 -32.77 -7.83
CA GLY A 77 42.62 -32.52 -8.80
C GLY A 77 41.77 -31.25 -8.57
N TRP A 78 41.97 -30.52 -7.47
CA TRP A 78 41.26 -29.27 -7.18
C TRP A 78 42.17 -28.04 -7.32
N SER A 79 41.59 -26.95 -7.83
CA SER A 79 42.24 -25.65 -7.96
C SER A 79 41.63 -24.67 -6.96
N ALA A 80 42.41 -23.71 -6.48
CA ALA A 80 41.92 -22.66 -5.60
C ALA A 80 42.11 -21.28 -6.25
N TRP A 81 41.20 -20.37 -5.98
CA TRP A 81 41.26 -18.97 -6.41
C TRP A 81 40.84 -18.05 -5.27
N ILE A 82 41.52 -16.91 -5.16
CA ILE A 82 41.22 -15.84 -4.19
C ILE A 82 40.96 -14.56 -4.98
N ASP A 83 39.95 -13.80 -4.56
CA ASP A 83 39.65 -12.52 -5.17
C ASP A 83 40.82 -11.52 -4.96
N LYS A 84 41.21 -10.83 -6.03
CA LYS A 84 42.37 -9.93 -6.09
C LYS A 84 42.40 -8.86 -5.02
N ASN A 85 41.23 -8.44 -4.54
CA ASN A 85 41.10 -7.46 -3.46
C ASN A 85 41.59 -7.99 -2.11
N TYR A 86 41.81 -9.31 -1.99
CA TYR A 86 42.16 -10.03 -0.76
C TYR A 86 43.44 -10.88 -0.91
N ILE A 87 44.17 -10.75 -2.03
CA ILE A 87 45.41 -11.52 -2.30
C ILE A 87 46.57 -11.10 -1.38
N ASN A 88 46.60 -9.85 -0.91
CA ASN A 88 47.72 -9.28 -0.12
C ASN A 88 47.46 -9.17 1.40
N SER A 89 46.34 -9.69 1.92
CA SER A 89 45.99 -9.63 3.34
C SER A 89 46.45 -10.88 4.11
N SER A 90 47.43 -10.69 5.01
CA SER A 90 47.80 -11.45 6.22
C SER A 90 48.07 -12.99 6.18
N PRO A 91 48.94 -13.51 7.08
CA PRO A 91 49.25 -14.93 7.23
C PRO A 91 48.16 -15.77 7.93
N SER A 92 46.96 -15.21 8.14
CA SER A 92 45.88 -15.83 8.91
C SER A 92 44.82 -16.56 8.07
N ARG A 93 44.84 -16.39 6.74
CA ARG A 93 43.97 -17.15 5.84
C ARG A 93 44.43 -18.61 5.73
N GLN A 94 43.48 -19.53 5.63
CA GLN A 94 43.73 -20.94 5.39
C GLN A 94 42.92 -21.45 4.21
N ILE A 95 43.58 -22.13 3.27
CA ILE A 95 42.98 -22.98 2.23
C ILE A 95 43.80 -24.26 2.20
N LEU A 96 43.28 -25.34 2.77
CA LEU A 96 44.00 -26.60 2.91
C LEU A 96 43.05 -27.79 2.91
N ALA A 97 43.56 -28.94 2.47
CA ALA A 97 42.91 -30.23 2.61
C ALA A 97 43.44 -30.92 3.88
N ASP A 98 42.54 -31.22 4.83
CA ASP A 98 42.85 -31.90 6.09
C ASP A 98 41.63 -32.70 6.58
N ASP A 99 41.88 -33.82 7.26
CA ASP A 99 40.86 -34.76 7.77
C ASP A 99 39.74 -35.14 6.76
N ASN A 100 40.15 -35.43 5.52
CA ASN A 100 39.26 -35.73 4.39
C ASN A 100 38.24 -34.59 4.14
N SER A 101 38.65 -33.34 4.32
CA SER A 101 37.85 -32.15 4.07
C SER A 101 38.69 -31.04 3.45
N VAL A 102 38.04 -30.12 2.74
CA VAL A 102 38.66 -28.85 2.33
C VAL A 102 38.21 -27.76 3.28
N ILE A 103 39.17 -27.13 3.95
CA ILE A 103 38.96 -26.06 4.91
C ILE A 103 39.35 -24.72 4.29
N ILE A 104 38.43 -23.77 4.33
CA ILE A 104 38.65 -22.36 3.98
C ILE A 104 38.35 -21.53 5.23
N ALA A 105 39.36 -20.84 5.78
CA ALA A 105 39.21 -20.04 6.99
C ALA A 105 39.93 -18.69 6.89
N SER A 106 39.41 -17.68 7.58
CA SER A 106 40.08 -16.39 7.73
C SER A 106 39.51 -15.60 8.92
N ASP A 107 40.38 -14.91 9.66
CA ASP A 107 40.00 -13.92 10.69
C ASP A 107 39.86 -12.50 10.11
N GLU A 108 40.27 -12.29 8.86
CA GLU A 108 40.12 -11.07 8.07
C GLU A 108 39.20 -11.33 6.86
N PRO A 109 38.50 -10.32 6.30
CA PRO A 109 37.61 -10.53 5.16
C PRO A 109 38.28 -11.27 4.01
N LEU A 110 37.74 -12.43 3.64
CA LEU A 110 38.24 -13.28 2.57
C LEU A 110 37.10 -13.60 1.61
N ARG A 111 37.43 -13.66 0.31
CA ARG A 111 36.60 -14.29 -0.71
C ARG A 111 37.45 -15.26 -1.50
N ALA A 112 37.09 -16.55 -1.43
CA ALA A 112 37.87 -17.62 -2.01
C ALA A 112 36.96 -18.72 -2.56
N VAL A 113 37.50 -19.47 -3.52
CA VAL A 113 36.85 -20.67 -4.05
C VAL A 113 37.85 -21.79 -4.19
N VAL A 114 37.39 -23.01 -3.92
CA VAL A 114 38.06 -24.24 -4.33
C VAL A 114 37.19 -24.91 -5.39
N HIS A 115 37.76 -25.27 -6.53
CA HIS A 115 36.96 -25.63 -7.70
C HIS A 115 37.54 -26.75 -8.55
N GLN A 116 36.65 -27.43 -9.27
CA GLN A 116 36.98 -28.43 -10.27
C GLN A 116 36.03 -28.28 -11.47
N THR A 117 36.54 -28.52 -12.67
CA THR A 117 35.72 -28.52 -13.90
C THR A 117 35.51 -29.97 -14.32
N VAL A 118 34.26 -30.35 -14.57
CA VAL A 118 33.88 -31.71 -14.98
C VAL A 118 33.08 -31.68 -16.27
N GLN A 119 33.23 -32.71 -17.09
CA GLN A 119 32.43 -32.92 -18.29
C GLN A 119 31.06 -33.47 -17.89
N ILE A 120 30.01 -33.01 -18.58
CA ILE A 120 28.63 -33.43 -18.32
C ILE A 120 27.90 -33.66 -19.65
N ASP A 121 26.84 -34.45 -19.58
CA ASP A 121 25.89 -34.63 -20.68
C ASP A 121 24.67 -33.75 -20.39
N PRO A 122 24.41 -32.72 -21.22
CA PRO A 122 23.31 -31.78 -20.98
C PRO A 122 21.92 -32.42 -21.09
N SER A 123 21.81 -33.64 -21.64
CA SER A 123 20.56 -34.39 -21.69
C SER A 123 20.22 -35.10 -20.37
N LYS A 124 21.16 -35.14 -19.42
CA LYS A 124 21.04 -35.91 -18.18
C LYS A 124 20.81 -35.02 -16.96
N LYS A 125 20.29 -35.63 -15.90
CA LYS A 125 20.12 -35.00 -14.58
C LYS A 125 21.22 -35.46 -13.65
N TYR A 126 21.62 -34.60 -12.73
CA TYR A 126 22.66 -34.88 -11.76
C TYR A 126 22.15 -34.60 -10.35
N ILE A 127 22.76 -35.24 -9.36
CA ILE A 127 22.61 -34.90 -7.95
C ILE A 127 23.95 -34.35 -7.48
N LEU A 128 23.96 -33.11 -7.02
CA LEU A 128 25.05 -32.54 -6.24
C LEU A 128 24.79 -32.86 -4.78
N ARG A 129 25.72 -33.55 -4.13
CA ARG A 129 25.69 -33.83 -2.70
C ARG A 129 27.01 -33.41 -2.06
N PHE A 130 26.95 -32.77 -0.89
CA PHE A 130 28.13 -32.46 -0.11
C PHE A 130 27.78 -32.27 1.37
N LYS A 131 28.78 -32.39 2.22
CA LYS A 131 28.71 -31.98 3.63
C LYS A 131 29.40 -30.63 3.80
N ILE A 132 28.81 -29.78 4.61
CA ILE A 132 29.36 -28.47 4.97
C ILE A 132 29.25 -28.24 6.47
N MET A 133 30.27 -27.62 7.04
CA MET A 133 30.32 -27.14 8.42
C MET A 133 30.80 -25.69 8.40
N THR A 134 30.26 -24.83 9.27
CA THR A 134 30.71 -23.44 9.41
C THR A 134 30.92 -23.07 10.87
N GLU A 135 31.95 -22.27 11.17
CA GLU A 135 32.21 -21.73 12.50
C GLU A 135 32.42 -20.21 12.38
N ASP A 136 31.59 -19.45 13.09
CA ASP A 136 31.62 -17.97 13.15
C ASP A 136 31.65 -17.30 11.77
N LYS A 137 30.99 -17.91 10.78
CA LYS A 137 30.97 -17.39 9.41
C LYS A 137 30.12 -16.12 9.30
N THR A 138 30.76 -14.96 9.12
CA THR A 138 30.10 -13.72 8.72
C THR A 138 30.08 -13.67 7.18
N GLY A 139 28.91 -13.61 6.54
CA GLY A 139 28.75 -13.91 5.10
C GLY A 139 28.37 -15.37 4.86
N THR A 140 28.30 -15.80 3.60
CA THR A 140 27.74 -17.12 3.24
C THR A 140 28.77 -18.09 2.68
N ALA A 141 28.51 -19.38 2.84
CA ALA A 141 29.23 -20.47 2.19
C ALA A 141 28.25 -21.39 1.46
N PHE A 142 28.62 -21.84 0.26
CA PHE A 142 27.78 -22.70 -0.58
C PHE A 142 28.62 -23.34 -1.67
N VAL A 143 28.10 -24.37 -2.33
CA VAL A 143 28.63 -24.85 -3.62
C VAL A 143 27.90 -24.16 -4.77
N ARG A 144 28.65 -23.70 -5.77
CA ARG A 144 28.16 -23.04 -6.99
C ARG A 144 28.54 -23.85 -8.22
N ILE A 145 27.60 -24.00 -9.15
CA ILE A 145 27.82 -24.62 -10.46
C ILE A 145 27.76 -23.53 -11.53
N LEU A 146 28.79 -23.45 -12.38
CA LEU A 146 28.86 -22.48 -13.47
C LEU A 146 28.85 -23.19 -14.82
N GLU A 147 28.02 -22.68 -15.72
CA GLU A 147 27.86 -23.12 -17.10
C GLU A 147 28.31 -21.99 -18.05
N GLY A 148 29.11 -22.34 -19.09
CA GLY A 148 29.54 -21.41 -20.13
C GLY A 148 30.79 -20.55 -19.80
N GLU A 149 31.26 -19.79 -20.79
CA GLU A 149 32.41 -18.87 -20.70
C GLU A 149 32.02 -17.43 -21.10
N GLY A 150 32.73 -16.42 -20.58
CA GLY A 150 32.51 -15.01 -20.96
C GLY A 150 31.26 -14.36 -20.36
N ALA A 151 30.50 -13.60 -21.17
CA ALA A 151 29.33 -12.81 -20.74
C ALA A 151 28.01 -13.62 -20.62
N ASN A 152 28.00 -14.88 -21.08
CA ASN A 152 26.82 -15.75 -21.10
C ASN A 152 26.93 -16.87 -20.05
N LYS A 153 27.18 -16.50 -18.79
CA LYS A 153 27.30 -17.49 -17.69
C LYS A 153 25.95 -17.76 -17.06
N ASN A 154 25.58 -19.02 -16.96
CA ASN A 154 24.46 -19.46 -16.12
C ASN A 154 25.01 -20.00 -14.79
N LEU A 155 24.29 -19.72 -13.69
CA LEU A 155 24.76 -19.99 -12.34
C LEU A 155 23.68 -20.75 -11.56
N SER A 156 24.05 -21.92 -11.03
CA SER A 156 23.26 -22.62 -10.03
C SER A 156 23.95 -22.56 -8.67
N HIS A 157 23.19 -22.32 -7.61
CA HIS A 157 23.70 -22.24 -6.24
C HIS A 157 22.99 -23.26 -5.37
N SER A 158 23.74 -23.86 -4.44
CA SER A 158 23.18 -24.61 -3.33
C SER A 158 22.70 -23.69 -2.20
N PRO A 159 21.88 -24.22 -1.26
CA PRO A 159 21.51 -23.49 -0.05
C PRO A 159 22.73 -22.86 0.62
N LYS A 160 22.58 -21.58 0.99
CA LYS A 160 23.66 -20.78 1.58
C LYS A 160 23.70 -21.01 3.09
N VAL A 161 24.88 -21.30 3.61
CA VAL A 161 25.12 -21.51 5.05
C VAL A 161 25.88 -20.31 5.63
N THR A 162 25.48 -19.84 6.81
CA THR A 162 26.10 -18.71 7.53
C THR A 162 26.08 -18.96 9.04
N GLY A 163 26.90 -18.25 9.82
CA GLY A 163 27.01 -18.44 11.26
C GLY A 163 27.75 -19.72 11.65
N THR A 164 27.36 -20.32 12.78
CA THR A 164 27.99 -21.51 13.36
C THR A 164 27.05 -22.71 13.25
N ASN A 165 27.41 -23.71 12.46
CA ASN A 165 26.62 -24.90 12.20
C ASN A 165 27.54 -26.13 12.21
N ASP A 166 27.11 -27.19 12.89
CA ASP A 166 27.75 -28.50 12.79
C ASP A 166 27.57 -29.08 11.37
N TRP A 167 28.24 -30.20 11.07
CA TRP A 167 28.15 -30.87 9.77
C TRP A 167 26.72 -31.13 9.34
N GLN A 168 26.33 -30.54 8.21
CA GLN A 168 25.05 -30.80 7.54
C GLN A 168 25.29 -31.32 6.12
N THR A 169 24.42 -32.23 5.68
CA THR A 169 24.42 -32.73 4.31
C THR A 169 23.47 -31.90 3.46
N ILE A 170 23.98 -31.33 2.37
CA ILE A 170 23.21 -30.63 1.36
C ILE A 170 23.16 -31.52 0.12
N GLU A 171 21.95 -31.75 -0.36
CA GLU A 171 21.67 -32.48 -1.60
C GLU A 171 20.77 -31.63 -2.50
N GLN A 172 21.12 -31.52 -3.77
CA GLN A 172 20.37 -30.73 -4.74
C GLN A 172 20.41 -31.39 -6.11
N GLU A 173 19.26 -31.44 -6.78
CA GLU A 173 19.20 -31.82 -8.18
C GLU A 173 19.76 -30.71 -9.08
N TYR A 174 20.63 -31.08 -10.00
CA TYR A 174 21.22 -30.19 -10.98
C TYR A 174 20.84 -30.62 -12.39
N ARG A 175 20.34 -29.66 -13.17
CA ARG A 175 19.95 -29.83 -14.58
C ARG A 175 20.76 -28.87 -15.44
N PRO A 176 21.64 -29.38 -16.30
CA PRO A 176 22.39 -28.51 -17.20
C PRO A 176 21.50 -27.84 -18.24
N ILE A 177 21.88 -26.66 -18.70
CA ILE A 177 21.29 -26.09 -19.92
C ILE A 177 21.65 -26.93 -21.16
N PRO A 178 20.82 -26.94 -22.22
CA PRO A 178 21.04 -27.77 -23.41
C PRO A 178 22.40 -27.56 -24.09
N SER A 179 23.05 -26.41 -23.90
CA SER A 179 24.34 -26.07 -24.50
C SER A 179 25.56 -26.36 -23.61
N ALA A 180 25.39 -26.89 -22.39
CA ALA A 180 26.49 -27.11 -21.46
C ALA A 180 27.12 -28.50 -21.65
N ASP A 181 28.36 -28.55 -22.14
CA ASP A 181 29.18 -29.77 -22.25
C ASP A 181 30.13 -29.96 -21.06
N LYS A 182 30.37 -28.91 -20.28
CA LYS A 182 31.18 -28.91 -19.06
C LYS A 182 30.63 -27.94 -18.03
N VAL A 183 30.88 -28.23 -16.75
CA VAL A 183 30.51 -27.36 -15.63
C VAL A 183 31.68 -27.15 -14.69
N LYS A 184 31.74 -25.96 -14.08
CA LYS A 184 32.69 -25.66 -13.02
C LYS A 184 31.96 -25.72 -11.67
N ILE A 185 32.36 -26.65 -10.81
CA ILE A 185 31.88 -26.77 -9.43
C ILE A 185 32.83 -25.97 -8.53
N GLU A 186 32.29 -25.02 -7.78
CA GLU A 186 33.03 -24.14 -6.87
C GLU A 186 32.51 -24.28 -5.44
N LEU A 187 33.36 -24.76 -4.54
CA LEU A 187 33.18 -24.65 -3.09
C LEU A 187 33.46 -23.20 -2.72
N PHE A 188 32.39 -22.45 -2.48
CA PHE A 188 32.40 -20.99 -2.48
C PHE A 188 32.40 -20.46 -1.05
N TYR A 189 33.48 -19.75 -0.68
CA TYR A 189 33.57 -18.94 0.52
C TYR A 189 33.30 -17.49 0.13
N GLU A 190 32.07 -17.01 0.34
CA GLU A 190 31.71 -15.63 0.03
C GLU A 190 32.28 -14.68 1.09
N THR A 191 32.50 -13.44 0.66
CA THR A 191 33.17 -12.37 1.40
C THR A 191 32.81 -12.34 2.88
N GLY A 192 33.81 -12.53 3.74
CA GLY A 192 33.72 -12.33 5.19
C GLY A 192 34.73 -13.16 5.99
N ILE A 193 34.49 -13.35 7.28
CA ILE A 193 35.39 -14.06 8.23
C ILE A 193 34.76 -15.34 8.76
N GLY A 194 35.55 -16.22 9.37
CA GLY A 194 35.12 -17.51 9.95
C GLY A 194 35.76 -18.72 9.27
N ILE A 195 35.28 -19.91 9.60
CA ILE A 195 35.75 -21.21 9.08
C ILE A 195 34.62 -21.85 8.27
N VAL A 196 34.97 -22.45 7.13
CA VAL A 196 34.09 -23.31 6.34
C VAL A 196 34.84 -24.58 6.00
N ALA A 197 34.24 -25.73 6.25
CA ALA A 197 34.77 -27.02 5.82
C ALA A 197 33.77 -27.71 4.88
N PHE A 198 34.29 -28.29 3.80
CA PHE A 198 33.52 -29.10 2.83
C PHE A 198 34.03 -30.54 2.82
N LYS A 199 33.13 -31.52 2.75
CA LYS A 199 33.46 -32.95 2.73
C LYS A 199 32.47 -33.73 1.86
N ASP A 200 32.89 -34.89 1.37
CA ASP A 200 32.05 -35.83 0.60
C ASP A 200 31.33 -35.14 -0.59
N VAL A 201 32.08 -34.39 -1.41
CA VAL A 201 31.51 -33.64 -2.54
C VAL A 201 31.34 -34.54 -3.75
N GLU A 202 30.08 -34.75 -4.13
CA GLU A 202 29.67 -35.66 -5.19
C GLU A 202 28.82 -34.93 -6.23
N LEU A 203 29.12 -35.18 -7.50
CA LEU A 203 28.21 -34.90 -8.60
C LEU A 203 27.97 -36.23 -9.33
N VAL A 204 26.81 -36.82 -9.12
CA VAL A 204 26.47 -38.15 -9.67
C VAL A 204 25.32 -38.04 -10.65
N GLU A 205 25.36 -38.84 -11.72
CA GLU A 205 24.24 -38.97 -12.64
C GLU A 205 23.02 -39.52 -11.89
N LYS A 206 21.89 -38.82 -11.99
CA LYS A 206 20.63 -39.29 -11.43
C LYS A 206 20.07 -40.34 -12.38
N LEU A 207 20.19 -41.61 -12.01
CA LEU A 207 19.49 -42.70 -12.69
C LEU A 207 17.99 -42.44 -12.57
N GLU A 208 17.32 -42.23 -13.70
CA GLU A 208 15.87 -42.19 -13.71
C GLU A 208 15.35 -43.58 -13.36
N THR A 209 14.91 -43.76 -12.12
CA THR A 209 13.82 -44.71 -11.86
C THR A 209 12.67 -44.20 -12.70
N THR A 210 12.33 -44.96 -13.72
CA THR A 210 11.21 -44.66 -14.61
C THR A 210 9.91 -44.86 -13.84
N VAL A 211 9.62 -43.94 -12.92
CA VAL A 211 8.23 -43.50 -12.75
C VAL A 211 8.03 -42.54 -13.92
N SER A 212 7.64 -43.11 -15.04
CA SER A 212 7.01 -42.35 -16.12
C SER A 212 5.80 -41.65 -15.51
N ARG A 213 5.98 -40.40 -15.09
CA ARG A 213 4.92 -39.40 -15.10
C ARG A 213 5.21 -38.54 -16.32
N THR A 214 4.91 -39.13 -17.46
CA THR A 214 4.39 -38.38 -18.60
C THR A 214 3.29 -37.47 -18.07
N THR A 215 3.24 -36.25 -18.59
CA THR A 215 2.03 -35.43 -18.64
C THR A 215 0.86 -36.33 -19.02
N SER A 216 0.13 -36.83 -18.02
CA SER A 216 -0.89 -37.86 -18.19
C SER A 216 -2.21 -37.19 -18.56
N GLU A 217 -2.27 -36.60 -19.74
CA GLU A 217 -3.55 -36.50 -20.43
C GLU A 217 -3.77 -37.71 -21.37
N ASP A 218 -2.78 -38.60 -21.51
CA ASP A 218 -2.88 -39.75 -22.44
C ASP A 218 -2.80 -41.16 -21.79
N THR A 219 -2.64 -41.30 -20.47
CA THR A 219 -2.67 -42.63 -19.82
C THR A 219 -3.76 -42.73 -18.76
N LEU A 220 -4.56 -43.80 -18.86
CA LEU A 220 -5.63 -44.12 -17.92
C LEU A 220 -5.07 -44.44 -16.53
N GLU A 221 -5.79 -43.99 -15.50
CA GLU A 221 -5.41 -44.18 -14.10
C GLU A 221 -5.40 -45.66 -13.73
N LYS A 222 -4.35 -46.12 -13.03
CA LYS A 222 -4.27 -47.53 -12.60
C LYS A 222 -5.11 -47.83 -11.37
N ALA A 223 -5.35 -46.83 -10.53
CA ALA A 223 -6.19 -46.87 -9.33
C ALA A 223 -6.51 -45.42 -8.94
N ILE A 224 -7.63 -45.20 -8.26
CA ILE A 224 -8.03 -43.88 -7.75
C ILE A 224 -8.37 -44.01 -6.27
N HIS A 225 -7.72 -43.18 -5.44
CA HIS A 225 -8.03 -43.03 -4.03
C HIS A 225 -8.59 -41.63 -3.82
N LEU A 226 -9.84 -41.52 -3.34
CA LEU A 226 -10.56 -40.24 -3.32
C LEU A 226 -11.33 -40.07 -2.00
N PRO A 227 -11.10 -39.00 -1.23
CA PRO A 227 -11.94 -38.65 -0.08
C PRO A 227 -13.39 -38.36 -0.47
N LEU A 228 -14.32 -38.60 0.45
CA LEU A 228 -15.77 -38.43 0.22
C LEU A 228 -16.19 -37.02 -0.29
N ASN A 229 -15.45 -35.98 0.10
CA ASN A 229 -15.70 -34.58 -0.28
C ASN A 229 -14.93 -34.13 -1.54
N LYS A 230 -14.09 -34.99 -2.13
CA LYS A 230 -13.28 -34.65 -3.31
C LYS A 230 -13.89 -35.25 -4.57
N LYS A 231 -13.64 -34.63 -5.71
CA LYS A 231 -14.09 -35.02 -7.05
C LYS A 231 -12.85 -35.31 -7.89
N HIS A 232 -12.92 -36.36 -8.70
CA HIS A 232 -11.84 -36.72 -9.62
C HIS A 232 -12.31 -36.57 -11.06
N ILE A 233 -11.46 -36.03 -11.92
CA ILE A 233 -11.77 -35.91 -13.35
C ILE A 233 -10.99 -36.99 -14.09
N LEU A 234 -11.74 -37.96 -14.62
CA LEU A 234 -11.20 -39.05 -15.44
C LEU A 234 -10.69 -38.53 -16.78
N GLN A 235 -9.91 -39.29 -17.54
CA GLN A 235 -9.47 -38.87 -18.88
C GLN A 235 -10.64 -38.59 -19.83
N SER A 236 -10.45 -37.71 -20.82
CA SER A 236 -11.49 -37.39 -21.81
C SER A 236 -11.51 -38.39 -22.99
N SER A 237 -12.41 -38.17 -23.95
CA SER A 237 -12.56 -38.92 -25.22
C SER A 237 -11.24 -39.50 -25.78
N PRO A 238 -11.22 -40.75 -26.28
CA PRO A 238 -12.36 -41.56 -26.73
C PRO A 238 -12.88 -42.57 -25.68
N TYR A 239 -12.76 -42.24 -24.38
CA TYR A 239 -13.19 -43.14 -23.31
C TYR A 239 -14.64 -42.90 -22.86
N ARG A 240 -15.30 -44.00 -22.46
CA ARG A 240 -16.60 -44.03 -21.80
C ARG A 240 -16.46 -44.80 -20.50
N TYR A 241 -17.02 -44.27 -19.42
CA TYR A 241 -16.83 -44.81 -18.08
C TYR A 241 -18.14 -45.36 -17.50
N GLU A 242 -18.07 -46.47 -16.78
CA GLU A 242 -19.18 -47.01 -15.99
C GLU A 242 -18.69 -47.33 -14.57
N VAL A 243 -19.44 -46.92 -13.55
CA VAL A 243 -19.16 -47.31 -12.15
C VAL A 243 -19.86 -48.62 -11.85
N GLU A 244 -19.13 -49.61 -11.34
CA GLU A 244 -19.64 -50.94 -11.00
C GLU A 244 -20.67 -50.88 -9.85
N ASP A 245 -20.31 -50.23 -8.74
CA ASP A 245 -21.23 -49.95 -7.63
C ASP A 245 -21.57 -48.45 -7.55
N PRO A 246 -22.72 -48.03 -8.12
CA PRO A 246 -23.15 -46.63 -8.10
C PRO A 246 -23.58 -46.13 -6.71
N SER A 247 -23.67 -47.00 -5.70
CA SER A 247 -23.94 -46.58 -4.31
C SER A 247 -22.70 -46.03 -3.59
N ILE A 248 -21.50 -46.31 -4.13
CA ILE A 248 -20.21 -45.88 -3.60
C ILE A 248 -19.70 -44.63 -4.31
N ALA A 249 -19.80 -44.58 -5.64
CA ALA A 249 -19.41 -43.43 -6.44
C ALA A 249 -20.34 -43.27 -7.66
N SER A 250 -20.44 -42.07 -8.21
CA SER A 250 -21.24 -41.78 -9.41
C SER A 250 -20.42 -40.99 -10.43
N LEU A 251 -20.91 -40.98 -11.67
CA LEU A 251 -20.35 -40.20 -12.76
C LEU A 251 -21.33 -39.12 -13.19
N THR A 252 -20.84 -37.89 -13.33
CA THR A 252 -21.51 -36.82 -14.08
C THR A 252 -20.57 -36.44 -15.21
N GLY A 253 -20.84 -36.90 -16.43
CA GLY A 253 -19.85 -36.89 -17.50
C GLY A 253 -18.61 -37.72 -17.11
N ASN A 254 -17.41 -37.13 -17.20
CA ASN A 254 -16.15 -37.74 -16.76
C ASN A 254 -15.75 -37.34 -15.32
N ILE A 255 -16.64 -36.69 -14.58
CA ILE A 255 -16.40 -36.31 -13.18
C ILE A 255 -16.88 -37.45 -12.27
N LEU A 256 -15.93 -38.13 -11.62
CA LEU A 256 -16.18 -39.13 -10.60
C LEU A 256 -16.47 -38.43 -9.26
N LYS A 257 -17.66 -38.69 -8.70
CA LYS A 257 -18.17 -38.13 -7.46
C LYS A 257 -18.42 -39.23 -6.43
N PRO A 258 -17.70 -39.23 -5.30
CA PRO A 258 -18.00 -40.12 -4.18
C PRO A 258 -19.42 -39.94 -3.64
N ILE A 259 -20.05 -41.03 -3.23
CA ILE A 259 -21.36 -41.06 -2.55
C ILE A 259 -21.22 -41.63 -1.14
N LYS A 260 -20.41 -42.69 -0.98
CA LYS A 260 -20.23 -43.39 0.28
C LYS A 260 -18.83 -43.99 0.38
N GLN A 261 -18.29 -44.07 1.60
CA GLN A 261 -17.05 -44.79 1.87
C GLN A 261 -17.15 -46.27 1.44
N GLY A 262 -16.11 -46.77 0.80
CA GLY A 262 -16.08 -48.13 0.28
C GLY A 262 -15.17 -48.28 -0.93
N ASN A 263 -15.16 -49.48 -1.50
CA ASN A 263 -14.41 -49.78 -2.71
C ASN A 263 -15.37 -50.11 -3.85
N THR A 264 -15.11 -49.57 -5.02
CA THR A 264 -15.84 -49.86 -6.26
C THR A 264 -14.85 -49.90 -7.43
N THR A 265 -15.32 -50.15 -8.63
CA THR A 265 -14.51 -50.15 -9.85
C THR A 265 -15.12 -49.18 -10.86
N VAL A 266 -14.27 -48.47 -11.61
CA VAL A 266 -14.68 -47.76 -12.82
C VAL A 266 -14.19 -48.55 -14.03
N HIS A 267 -15.12 -49.06 -14.82
CA HIS A 267 -14.84 -49.72 -16.09
C HIS A 267 -14.65 -48.67 -17.18
N VAL A 268 -13.53 -48.78 -17.91
CA VAL A 268 -13.17 -47.87 -19.01
C VAL A 268 -13.38 -48.59 -20.33
N TYR A 269 -14.22 -48.01 -21.17
CA TYR A 269 -14.50 -48.48 -22.51
C TYR A 269 -13.91 -47.55 -23.55
N LYS A 270 -13.37 -48.09 -24.62
CA LYS A 270 -13.10 -47.36 -25.86
C LYS A 270 -14.02 -47.93 -26.93
N GLU A 271 -14.87 -47.08 -27.49
CA GLU A 271 -16.03 -47.51 -28.30
C GLU A 271 -16.96 -48.44 -27.50
N GLN A 272 -16.89 -49.76 -27.71
CA GLN A 272 -17.67 -50.79 -27.00
C GLN A 272 -16.79 -51.81 -26.27
N GLU A 273 -15.47 -51.72 -26.39
CA GLU A 273 -14.55 -52.67 -25.77
C GLU A 273 -14.11 -52.18 -24.39
N LEU A 274 -14.21 -53.04 -23.38
CA LEU A 274 -13.64 -52.80 -22.04
C LEU A 274 -12.12 -52.89 -22.14
N ILE A 275 -11.43 -51.76 -21.97
CA ILE A 275 -9.97 -51.68 -22.12
C ILE A 275 -9.23 -51.64 -20.77
N GLN A 276 -9.90 -51.22 -19.69
CA GLN A 276 -9.31 -51.14 -18.35
C GLN A 276 -10.40 -51.15 -17.28
N SER A 277 -10.07 -51.64 -16.09
CA SER A 277 -10.90 -51.50 -14.89
C SER A 277 -10.06 -50.83 -13.81
N ILE A 278 -10.52 -49.66 -13.34
CA ILE A 278 -9.80 -48.81 -12.42
C ILE A 278 -10.40 -49.03 -11.03
N PRO A 279 -9.69 -49.66 -10.08
CA PRO A 279 -10.17 -49.77 -8.71
C PRO A 279 -10.24 -48.39 -8.07
N ILE A 280 -11.39 -48.12 -7.43
CA ILE A 280 -11.68 -46.88 -6.72
C ILE A 280 -11.81 -47.19 -5.23
N THR A 281 -11.11 -46.43 -4.40
CA THR A 281 -11.27 -46.45 -2.95
C THR A 281 -11.74 -45.10 -2.48
N VAL A 282 -12.95 -45.05 -1.92
CA VAL A 282 -13.51 -43.86 -1.28
C VAL A 282 -13.20 -43.87 0.21
N SER A 283 -12.35 -42.94 0.65
CA SER A 283 -11.97 -42.74 2.05
C SER A 283 -12.93 -41.76 2.76
N PRO A 284 -12.87 -41.63 4.10
CA PRO A 284 -13.61 -40.60 4.82
C PRO A 284 -13.36 -39.19 4.26
N SER A 285 -14.32 -38.28 4.48
CA SER A 285 -14.17 -36.87 4.13
C SER A 285 -12.91 -36.28 4.77
N THR A 286 -12.17 -35.45 4.02
CA THR A 286 -11.07 -34.63 4.54
C THR A 286 -11.53 -33.23 4.98
N GLU A 287 -12.84 -33.02 5.04
CA GLU A 287 -13.44 -31.80 5.58
C GLU A 287 -13.11 -31.64 7.07
N ASP A 288 -12.68 -30.44 7.43
CA ASP A 288 -12.26 -30.07 8.77
C ASP A 288 -12.49 -28.57 9.00
N LYS A 289 -11.95 -28.04 10.11
CA LYS A 289 -12.05 -26.60 10.43
C LYS A 289 -11.45 -25.71 9.34
N TYR A 290 -10.40 -26.16 8.65
CA TYR A 290 -9.70 -25.37 7.63
C TYR A 290 -10.56 -25.25 6.36
N THR A 291 -11.13 -26.36 5.89
CA THR A 291 -12.04 -26.33 4.74
C THR A 291 -13.31 -25.52 5.03
N GLN A 292 -13.82 -25.55 6.26
CA GLN A 292 -14.95 -24.70 6.66
C GLN A 292 -14.61 -23.20 6.61
N LEU A 293 -13.40 -22.82 7.03
CA LEU A 293 -12.91 -21.43 6.94
C LEU A 293 -12.68 -21.02 5.47
N LEU A 294 -12.21 -21.94 4.61
CA LEU A 294 -12.12 -21.70 3.16
C LEU A 294 -13.51 -21.53 2.51
N HIS A 295 -14.54 -22.24 2.98
CA HIS A 295 -15.91 -21.98 2.55
C HIS A 295 -16.41 -20.59 2.94
N ASP A 296 -16.10 -20.14 4.16
CA ASP A 296 -16.41 -18.77 4.59
C ASP A 296 -15.63 -17.72 3.78
N TRP A 297 -14.38 -18.02 3.43
CA TRP A 297 -13.58 -17.18 2.53
C TRP A 297 -14.22 -17.09 1.14
N ASN A 298 -14.59 -18.21 0.54
CA ASN A 298 -15.28 -18.27 -0.76
C ASN A 298 -16.60 -17.48 -0.76
N ASN A 299 -17.34 -17.53 0.35
CA ASN A 299 -18.55 -16.73 0.56
C ASN A 299 -18.26 -15.22 0.59
N MET A 300 -17.06 -14.82 1.02
CA MET A 300 -16.62 -13.42 1.05
C MET A 300 -16.06 -12.94 -0.30
N ILE A 301 -15.20 -13.73 -0.95
CA ILE A 301 -14.49 -13.31 -2.17
C ILE A 301 -15.30 -13.49 -3.47
N VAL A 302 -16.40 -14.24 -3.41
CA VAL A 302 -17.32 -14.44 -4.55
C VAL A 302 -18.77 -14.42 -4.07
N GLY A 303 -19.11 -15.28 -3.10
CA GLY A 303 -20.45 -15.35 -2.56
C GLY A 303 -21.46 -16.09 -3.44
N ASN A 304 -21.05 -17.14 -4.17
CA ASN A 304 -21.95 -17.93 -5.03
C ASN A 304 -23.29 -18.32 -4.35
N PRO A 305 -23.34 -18.70 -3.06
CA PRO A 305 -24.62 -18.99 -2.39
C PRO A 305 -25.57 -17.79 -2.22
N PHE A 306 -25.08 -16.55 -2.36
CA PHE A 306 -25.88 -15.33 -2.24
C PHE A 306 -26.43 -14.84 -3.59
N PHE A 307 -26.04 -15.47 -4.70
CA PHE A 307 -26.51 -15.12 -6.03
C PHE A 307 -28.04 -15.23 -6.13
N ASP A 308 -28.65 -14.22 -6.72
CA ASP A 308 -30.08 -14.20 -7.05
C ASP A 308 -30.26 -13.83 -8.52
N PRO A 309 -30.79 -14.73 -9.36
CA PRO A 309 -30.97 -14.47 -10.79
C PRO A 309 -31.95 -13.33 -11.07
N ASN A 310 -32.78 -12.92 -10.10
CA ASN A 310 -33.71 -11.81 -10.28
C ASN A 310 -33.09 -10.45 -9.90
N ASN A 311 -31.93 -10.44 -9.24
CA ASN A 311 -31.20 -9.19 -8.97
C ASN A 311 -30.44 -8.78 -10.25
N PRO A 312 -30.76 -7.62 -10.85
CA PRO A 312 -30.17 -7.21 -12.12
C PRO A 312 -28.66 -6.93 -12.03
N HIS A 313 -28.15 -6.48 -10.88
CA HIS A 313 -26.72 -6.22 -10.68
C HIS A 313 -25.94 -7.53 -10.55
N MET A 314 -26.47 -8.53 -9.83
CA MET A 314 -25.86 -9.85 -9.76
C MET A 314 -25.90 -10.56 -11.12
N ALA A 315 -27.02 -10.48 -11.83
CA ALA A 315 -27.15 -11.04 -13.18
C ALA A 315 -26.14 -10.42 -14.15
N ALA A 316 -26.01 -9.09 -14.16
CA ALA A 316 -25.03 -8.38 -14.99
C ALA A 316 -23.59 -8.77 -14.63
N PHE A 317 -23.25 -8.84 -13.34
CA PHE A 317 -21.91 -9.26 -12.90
C PHE A 317 -21.61 -10.72 -13.28
N ASN A 318 -22.58 -11.63 -13.15
CA ASN A 318 -22.42 -13.01 -13.59
C ASN A 318 -22.23 -13.09 -15.13
N THR A 319 -23.00 -12.32 -15.90
CA THR A 319 -22.83 -12.26 -17.36
C THR A 319 -21.44 -11.74 -17.75
N GLU A 320 -20.93 -10.69 -17.08
CA GLU A 320 -19.56 -10.19 -17.30
C GLU A 320 -18.52 -11.30 -17.06
N LEU A 321 -18.64 -12.03 -15.95
CA LEU A 321 -17.74 -13.15 -15.65
C LEU A 321 -17.85 -14.28 -16.68
N GLU A 322 -19.06 -14.60 -17.15
CA GLU A 322 -19.25 -15.61 -18.21
C GLU A 322 -18.65 -15.19 -19.55
N GLU A 323 -18.80 -13.93 -19.93
CA GLU A 323 -18.20 -13.38 -21.16
C GLU A 323 -16.68 -13.43 -21.08
N ASN A 324 -16.11 -13.06 -19.94
CA ASN A 324 -14.68 -13.16 -19.69
C ASN A 324 -14.18 -14.60 -19.76
N VAL A 325 -14.83 -15.55 -19.07
CA VAL A 325 -14.46 -16.97 -19.14
C VAL A 325 -14.60 -17.52 -20.57
N THR A 326 -15.66 -17.14 -21.30
CA THR A 326 -15.81 -17.50 -22.73
C THR A 326 -14.60 -17.03 -23.53
N LYS A 327 -14.23 -15.75 -23.39
CA LYS A 327 -13.08 -15.16 -24.08
C LYS A 327 -11.78 -15.88 -23.72
N HIS A 328 -11.51 -16.12 -22.44
CA HIS A 328 -10.29 -16.79 -21.99
C HIS A 328 -10.18 -18.21 -22.55
N LEU A 329 -11.27 -18.99 -22.55
CA LEU A 329 -11.31 -20.34 -23.14
C LEU A 329 -11.08 -20.33 -24.65
N THR A 330 -11.67 -19.36 -25.37
CA THR A 330 -11.52 -19.28 -26.83
C THR A 330 -10.13 -18.81 -27.30
N THR A 331 -9.35 -18.21 -26.40
CA THR A 331 -8.06 -17.57 -26.74
C THR A 331 -6.86 -18.23 -26.07
N ILE A 332 -7.08 -19.24 -25.22
CA ILE A 332 -5.98 -19.99 -24.61
C ILE A 332 -5.27 -20.81 -25.68
N SER A 333 -3.94 -20.86 -25.60
CA SER A 333 -3.13 -21.70 -26.49
C SER A 333 -3.34 -23.17 -26.14
N SER A 334 -3.31 -24.01 -27.19
CA SER A 334 -3.33 -25.48 -27.09
C SER A 334 -2.13 -26.10 -27.79
N ASP A 335 -1.07 -25.31 -28.04
CA ASP A 335 0.10 -25.75 -28.80
C ASP A 335 1.03 -26.57 -27.90
N GLN A 336 1.52 -27.71 -28.41
CA GLN A 336 2.43 -28.59 -27.63
C GLN A 336 3.75 -27.91 -27.23
N ASP A 337 4.19 -26.92 -28.01
CA ASP A 337 5.40 -26.11 -27.76
C ASP A 337 5.05 -24.70 -27.24
N GLN A 338 3.88 -24.51 -26.62
CA GLN A 338 3.44 -23.20 -26.14
C GLN A 338 4.44 -22.59 -25.15
N THR A 339 4.79 -21.32 -25.36
CA THR A 339 5.64 -20.52 -24.46
C THR A 339 4.81 -19.61 -23.55
N SER A 340 3.50 -19.54 -23.77
CA SER A 340 2.54 -18.77 -22.97
C SER A 340 1.12 -19.32 -23.10
N LEU A 341 0.29 -19.13 -22.07
CA LEU A 341 -1.11 -19.56 -22.08
C LEU A 341 -2.01 -18.66 -22.95
N TRP A 342 -1.76 -17.35 -22.97
CA TRP A 342 -2.54 -16.41 -23.78
C TRP A 342 -1.63 -15.47 -24.57
N PRO A 343 -1.91 -15.22 -25.88
CA PRO A 343 -1.07 -14.37 -26.72
C PRO A 343 -0.92 -12.94 -26.21
N ASP A 344 -1.98 -12.37 -25.62
CA ASP A 344 -1.98 -11.02 -25.06
C ASP A 344 -1.28 -10.92 -23.69
N LEU A 345 -0.95 -12.07 -23.09
CA LEU A 345 -0.19 -12.21 -21.84
C LEU A 345 1.02 -13.13 -22.04
N SER A 346 1.79 -12.88 -23.10
CA SER A 346 2.89 -13.76 -23.53
C SER A 346 4.27 -13.45 -22.93
N ASP A 347 4.47 -12.23 -22.42
CA ASP A 347 5.76 -11.80 -21.87
C ASP A 347 5.81 -11.94 -20.34
N TYR A 348 6.26 -13.11 -19.87
CA TYR A 348 6.43 -13.39 -18.44
C TYR A 348 7.69 -12.75 -17.82
N GLN A 349 8.53 -12.03 -18.57
CA GLN A 349 9.55 -11.17 -17.98
C GLN A 349 8.92 -9.91 -17.37
N LYS A 350 7.70 -9.55 -17.80
CA LYS A 350 6.86 -8.57 -17.13
C LYS A 350 6.05 -9.27 -16.05
N SER A 351 6.43 -9.08 -14.80
CA SER A 351 5.77 -9.71 -13.63
C SER A 351 4.25 -9.55 -13.60
N ALA A 352 3.73 -8.39 -14.03
CA ALA A 352 2.28 -8.12 -14.11
C ALA A 352 1.52 -9.12 -15.00
N THR A 353 2.19 -9.66 -16.03
CA THR A 353 1.64 -10.71 -16.91
C THR A 353 1.35 -11.99 -16.15
N ILE A 354 2.20 -12.35 -15.17
CA ILE A 354 2.03 -13.55 -14.34
C ILE A 354 0.75 -13.41 -13.50
N THR A 355 0.62 -12.30 -12.76
CA THR A 355 -0.59 -12.02 -11.97
C THR A 355 -1.85 -12.01 -12.83
N ALA A 356 -1.82 -11.35 -14.00
CA ALA A 356 -2.96 -11.29 -14.91
C ALA A 356 -3.36 -12.69 -15.44
N THR A 357 -2.38 -13.56 -15.70
CA THR A 357 -2.60 -14.94 -16.14
C THR A 357 -3.32 -15.76 -15.06
N TYR A 358 -2.85 -15.72 -13.82
CA TYR A 358 -3.51 -16.42 -12.71
C TYR A 358 -4.90 -15.86 -12.39
N ARG A 359 -5.14 -14.56 -12.56
CA ARG A 359 -6.48 -13.97 -12.37
C ARG A 359 -7.51 -14.47 -13.38
N ARG A 360 -7.11 -14.82 -14.62
CA ARG A 360 -8.02 -15.49 -15.58
C ARG A 360 -8.44 -16.87 -15.08
N LEU A 361 -7.53 -17.61 -14.44
CA LEU A 361 -7.83 -18.90 -13.81
C LEU A 361 -8.74 -18.73 -12.59
N GLU A 362 -8.53 -17.68 -11.80
CA GLU A 362 -9.42 -17.34 -10.69
C GLU A 362 -10.85 -17.05 -11.19
N GLU A 363 -11.03 -16.30 -12.28
CA GLU A 363 -12.35 -16.06 -12.88
C GLU A 363 -13.03 -17.36 -13.34
N MET A 364 -12.28 -18.28 -13.94
CA MET A 364 -12.79 -19.62 -14.28
C MET A 364 -13.23 -20.39 -13.02
N ALA A 365 -12.44 -20.34 -11.94
CA ALA A 365 -12.76 -20.97 -10.67
C ALA A 365 -14.05 -20.41 -10.03
N LYS A 366 -14.32 -19.11 -10.18
CA LYS A 366 -15.57 -18.48 -9.73
C LYS A 366 -16.78 -19.06 -10.44
N GLN A 367 -16.72 -19.16 -11.78
CA GLN A 367 -17.85 -19.60 -12.59
C GLN A 367 -18.07 -21.12 -12.54
N VAL A 368 -17.00 -21.91 -12.48
CA VAL A 368 -17.12 -23.38 -12.43
C VAL A 368 -17.74 -23.88 -11.12
N THR A 369 -17.70 -23.05 -10.07
CA THR A 369 -18.27 -23.31 -8.76
C THR A 369 -19.60 -22.60 -8.53
N ASN A 370 -20.09 -21.79 -9.48
CA ASN A 370 -21.35 -21.07 -9.39
C ASN A 370 -22.51 -21.92 -9.98
N PRO A 371 -23.48 -22.40 -9.19
CA PRO A 371 -24.62 -23.20 -9.69
C PRO A 371 -25.47 -22.53 -10.77
N HIS A 372 -25.38 -21.21 -10.90
CA HIS A 372 -26.12 -20.42 -11.88
C HIS A 372 -25.31 -20.04 -13.12
N SER A 373 -24.03 -20.44 -13.19
CA SER A 373 -23.24 -20.22 -14.40
C SER A 373 -23.46 -21.34 -15.41
N LYS A 374 -23.40 -21.00 -16.71
CA LYS A 374 -23.31 -21.98 -17.81
C LYS A 374 -22.06 -22.87 -17.72
N TYR A 375 -21.04 -22.45 -16.96
CA TYR A 375 -19.80 -23.20 -16.73
C TYR A 375 -19.83 -24.05 -15.45
N TYR A 376 -20.96 -24.11 -14.74
CA TYR A 376 -21.05 -24.87 -13.50
C TYR A 376 -20.66 -26.34 -13.68
N GLN A 377 -19.60 -26.77 -13.00
CA GLN A 377 -19.03 -28.11 -13.12
C GLN A 377 -18.63 -28.51 -14.55
N ASP A 378 -18.35 -27.55 -15.44
CA ASP A 378 -17.92 -27.82 -16.81
C ASP A 378 -16.53 -28.48 -16.85
N GLU A 379 -16.43 -29.66 -17.46
CA GLU A 379 -15.20 -30.44 -17.50
C GLU A 379 -14.06 -29.74 -18.23
N THR A 380 -14.37 -28.99 -19.29
CA THR A 380 -13.35 -28.27 -20.08
C THR A 380 -12.73 -27.20 -19.20
N VAL A 381 -13.54 -26.42 -18.51
CA VAL A 381 -13.06 -25.37 -17.59
C VAL A 381 -12.20 -25.96 -16.48
N ILE A 382 -12.64 -27.06 -15.84
CA ILE A 382 -11.87 -27.65 -14.74
C ILE A 382 -10.52 -28.18 -15.24
N ARG A 383 -10.48 -28.86 -16.39
CA ARG A 383 -9.23 -29.32 -17.01
C ARG A 383 -8.33 -28.15 -17.38
N THR A 384 -8.87 -27.10 -18.00
CA THR A 384 -8.11 -25.91 -18.37
C THR A 384 -7.45 -25.29 -17.14
N VAL A 385 -8.16 -25.13 -16.03
CA VAL A 385 -7.57 -24.59 -14.80
C VAL A 385 -6.47 -25.52 -14.26
N ARG A 386 -6.73 -26.83 -14.17
CA ARG A 386 -5.74 -27.81 -13.67
C ARG A 386 -4.48 -27.86 -14.53
N ALA A 387 -4.62 -27.98 -15.85
CA ALA A 387 -3.51 -28.03 -16.79
C ALA A 387 -2.72 -26.71 -16.80
N SER A 388 -3.41 -25.57 -16.71
CA SER A 388 -2.75 -24.26 -16.65
C SER A 388 -1.95 -24.07 -15.36
N LEU A 389 -2.48 -24.49 -14.20
CA LEU A 389 -1.72 -24.45 -12.95
C LEU A 389 -0.48 -25.35 -13.01
N ASP A 390 -0.60 -26.57 -13.55
CA ASP A 390 0.56 -27.46 -13.72
C ASP A 390 1.61 -26.87 -14.67
N TRP A 391 1.18 -26.27 -15.78
CA TRP A 391 2.07 -25.63 -16.73
C TRP A 391 2.77 -24.40 -16.12
N LEU A 392 2.03 -23.54 -15.42
CA LEU A 392 2.58 -22.35 -14.78
C LEU A 392 3.54 -22.70 -13.64
N ASP A 393 3.20 -23.69 -12.81
CA ASP A 393 4.09 -24.27 -11.81
C ASP A 393 5.37 -24.78 -12.49
N LYS A 394 5.27 -25.57 -13.55
CA LYS A 394 6.46 -26.15 -14.19
C LYS A 394 7.37 -25.10 -14.85
N TYR A 395 6.80 -24.10 -15.53
CA TYR A 395 7.56 -23.26 -16.46
C TYR A 395 7.74 -21.81 -16.01
N VAL A 396 6.80 -21.23 -15.26
CA VAL A 396 6.72 -19.78 -15.03
C VAL A 396 6.95 -19.39 -13.58
N TYR A 397 6.22 -19.98 -12.62
CA TYR A 397 6.18 -19.54 -11.23
C TYR A 397 6.28 -20.75 -10.29
N ASN A 398 7.51 -21.06 -9.85
CA ASN A 398 7.83 -22.13 -8.91
C ASN A 398 9.04 -21.76 -8.03
N SER A 399 9.35 -22.61 -7.05
CA SER A 399 10.41 -22.38 -6.06
C SER A 399 11.83 -22.28 -6.64
N SER A 400 12.07 -22.71 -7.89
CA SER A 400 13.36 -22.54 -8.57
C SER A 400 13.51 -21.19 -9.28
N LYS A 401 12.46 -20.35 -9.29
CA LYS A 401 12.46 -19.04 -9.96
C LYS A 401 12.94 -17.95 -9.03
N GLU A 402 13.45 -16.86 -9.60
CA GLU A 402 13.74 -15.61 -8.89
C GLU A 402 12.81 -14.49 -9.32
N ILE A 403 12.73 -13.45 -8.50
CA ILE A 403 11.89 -12.28 -8.81
C ILE A 403 12.49 -11.54 -10.01
N VAL A 404 11.71 -11.45 -11.08
CA VAL A 404 12.01 -10.66 -12.28
C VAL A 404 10.86 -9.67 -12.48
N GLY A 405 11.18 -8.37 -12.45
CA GLY A 405 10.18 -7.30 -12.51
C GLY A 405 9.77 -6.82 -11.12
N ASN A 406 8.47 -6.66 -10.87
CA ASN A 406 7.93 -6.17 -9.61
C ASN A 406 7.75 -7.32 -8.61
N TRP A 407 8.32 -7.16 -7.40
CA TRP A 407 8.19 -8.12 -6.30
C TRP A 407 6.73 -8.36 -5.90
N TRP A 408 5.89 -7.33 -6.01
CA TRP A 408 4.48 -7.38 -5.62
C TRP A 408 3.72 -8.48 -6.36
N ASP A 409 4.02 -8.72 -7.63
CA ASP A 409 3.37 -9.78 -8.41
C ASP A 409 3.76 -11.17 -7.93
N TYR A 410 5.01 -11.35 -7.46
CA TYR A 410 5.53 -12.63 -6.96
C TYR A 410 5.13 -12.92 -5.52
N GLU A 411 4.84 -11.90 -4.72
CA GLU A 411 4.64 -12.06 -3.27
C GLU A 411 3.20 -11.73 -2.82
N ILE A 412 2.41 -11.03 -3.64
CA ILE A 412 1.03 -10.64 -3.32
C ILE A 412 0.08 -10.99 -4.46
N GLY A 413 0.31 -10.44 -5.66
CA GLY A 413 -0.61 -10.52 -6.79
C GLY A 413 -0.91 -11.97 -7.22
N THR A 414 0.14 -12.72 -7.54
CA THR A 414 0.04 -14.13 -7.97
C THR A 414 -0.34 -15.06 -6.81
N PRO A 415 0.30 -14.99 -5.61
CA PRO A 415 -0.12 -15.81 -4.47
C PRO A 415 -1.60 -15.70 -4.11
N ARG A 416 -2.18 -14.49 -4.12
CA ARG A 416 -3.62 -14.31 -3.87
C ARG A 416 -4.50 -15.00 -4.91
N ALA A 417 -4.12 -14.92 -6.19
CA ALA A 417 -4.88 -15.56 -7.27
C ALA A 417 -4.79 -17.10 -7.19
N ILE A 418 -3.61 -17.65 -6.84
CA ILE A 418 -3.43 -19.08 -6.58
C ILE A 418 -4.31 -19.52 -5.41
N ASN A 419 -4.22 -18.83 -4.27
CA ASN A 419 -5.00 -19.14 -3.07
C ASN A 419 -6.50 -19.12 -3.35
N ASN A 420 -7.01 -18.09 -4.00
CA ASN A 420 -8.44 -17.98 -4.33
C ASN A 420 -8.89 -19.10 -5.30
N THR A 421 -8.09 -19.40 -6.32
CA THR A 421 -8.39 -20.47 -7.29
C THR A 421 -8.49 -21.83 -6.59
N LEU A 422 -7.49 -22.18 -5.77
CA LEU A 422 -7.45 -23.44 -5.04
C LEU A 422 -8.53 -23.51 -3.96
N SER A 423 -8.83 -22.40 -3.28
CA SER A 423 -9.89 -22.33 -2.27
C SER A 423 -11.27 -22.57 -2.89
N LEU A 424 -11.57 -21.94 -4.03
CA LEU A 424 -12.83 -22.12 -4.74
C LEU A 424 -12.98 -23.54 -5.28
N MET A 425 -11.91 -24.08 -5.88
CA MET A 425 -11.92 -25.39 -6.53
C MET A 425 -11.38 -26.52 -5.65
N GLN A 426 -11.37 -26.37 -4.33
CA GLN A 426 -10.74 -27.34 -3.41
C GLN A 426 -11.22 -28.78 -3.59
N ASP A 427 -12.48 -28.98 -4.00
CA ASP A 427 -13.06 -30.31 -4.26
C ASP A 427 -12.39 -30.99 -5.45
N TYR A 428 -11.82 -30.23 -6.39
CA TYR A 428 -11.24 -30.70 -7.65
C TYR A 428 -9.71 -30.83 -7.60
N PHE A 429 -9.10 -30.58 -6.44
CA PHE A 429 -7.67 -30.75 -6.22
C PHE A 429 -7.43 -31.65 -5.02
N SER A 430 -6.46 -32.55 -5.14
CA SER A 430 -5.95 -33.30 -3.98
C SER A 430 -5.17 -32.36 -3.05
N ASP A 431 -5.07 -32.73 -1.78
CA ASP A 431 -4.30 -31.93 -0.82
C ASP A 431 -2.80 -31.90 -1.22
N GLU A 432 -2.29 -32.96 -1.84
CA GLU A 432 -0.92 -33.00 -2.41
C GLU A 432 -0.71 -31.96 -3.53
N GLU A 433 -1.68 -31.81 -4.44
CA GLU A 433 -1.63 -30.78 -5.49
C GLU A 433 -1.71 -29.37 -4.89
N ILE A 434 -2.57 -29.17 -3.89
CA ILE A 434 -2.70 -27.89 -3.18
C ILE A 434 -1.36 -27.52 -2.52
N HIS A 435 -0.71 -28.46 -1.83
CA HIS A 435 0.62 -28.24 -1.26
C HIS A 435 1.66 -27.87 -2.35
N ARG A 436 1.72 -28.65 -3.44
CA ARG A 436 2.66 -28.40 -4.54
C ARG A 436 2.50 -26.99 -5.12
N TYR A 437 1.28 -26.57 -5.43
CA TYR A 437 1.03 -25.26 -6.03
C TYR A 437 1.17 -24.08 -5.06
N THR A 438 1.23 -24.35 -3.74
CA THR A 438 1.45 -23.32 -2.72
C THR A 438 2.88 -23.29 -2.18
N ASP A 439 3.73 -24.30 -2.45
CA ASP A 439 5.14 -24.32 -1.99
C ASP A 439 5.96 -23.14 -2.53
N VAL A 440 5.61 -22.63 -3.72
CA VAL A 440 6.24 -21.43 -4.28
C VAL A 440 5.92 -20.16 -3.48
N ILE A 441 4.74 -20.09 -2.84
CA ILE A 441 4.37 -18.99 -1.96
C ILE A 441 5.30 -18.98 -0.75
N GLU A 442 5.56 -20.15 -0.14
CA GLU A 442 6.48 -20.29 0.98
C GLU A 442 7.94 -20.00 0.60
N LYS A 443 8.32 -20.20 -0.67
CA LYS A 443 9.63 -19.78 -1.18
C LYS A 443 9.78 -18.25 -1.20
N PHE A 444 8.79 -17.54 -1.74
CA PHE A 444 8.89 -16.08 -1.92
C PHE A 444 8.48 -15.29 -0.67
N VAL A 445 7.59 -15.85 0.15
CA VAL A 445 7.02 -15.22 1.35
C VAL A 445 7.13 -16.16 2.57
N PRO A 446 8.35 -16.52 3.00
CA PRO A 446 8.57 -17.43 4.13
C PRO A 446 8.27 -16.81 5.50
N HIS A 447 8.13 -15.47 5.58
CA HIS A 447 7.96 -14.73 6.82
C HIS A 447 6.73 -13.83 6.74
N SER A 448 5.86 -13.89 7.76
CA SER A 448 4.60 -13.13 7.78
C SER A 448 4.76 -11.65 8.16
N ASP A 449 5.96 -11.16 8.44
CA ASP A 449 6.22 -9.79 8.87
C ASP A 449 7.10 -9.00 7.89
N GLN A 450 7.53 -9.61 6.78
CA GLN A 450 8.44 -8.98 5.82
C GLN A 450 8.15 -9.41 4.39
N PHE A 451 8.32 -8.47 3.46
CA PHE A 451 8.35 -8.74 2.02
C PHE A 451 9.77 -8.62 1.48
N ARG A 452 9.95 -9.11 0.25
CA ARG A 452 11.18 -9.07 -0.53
C ARG A 452 12.32 -9.86 0.09
N GLN A 453 11.97 -10.92 0.81
CA GLN A 453 12.90 -11.83 1.50
C GLN A 453 13.92 -12.47 0.57
N THR A 454 13.51 -12.81 -0.65
CA THR A 454 14.41 -13.41 -1.64
C THR A 454 15.19 -12.35 -2.44
N THR A 455 15.24 -11.10 -1.98
CA THR A 455 15.98 -10.00 -2.62
C THR A 455 17.03 -9.42 -1.68
N ASN A 456 17.87 -8.51 -2.18
CA ASN A 456 18.92 -7.87 -1.38
C ASN A 456 18.41 -6.72 -0.47
N ASN A 457 17.11 -6.45 -0.47
CA ASN A 457 16.49 -5.36 0.29
C ASN A 457 15.08 -5.74 0.76
N PRO A 458 14.99 -6.70 1.69
CA PRO A 458 13.75 -6.98 2.41
C PRO A 458 13.27 -5.75 3.17
N PHE A 459 11.96 -5.65 3.37
CA PHE A 459 11.37 -4.59 4.19
C PHE A 459 10.22 -5.14 5.03
N LYS A 460 9.96 -4.47 6.16
CA LYS A 460 8.90 -4.84 7.08
C LYS A 460 7.53 -4.63 6.43
N ALA A 461 6.65 -5.63 6.51
CA ALA A 461 5.27 -5.49 6.07
C ALA A 461 4.49 -4.63 7.08
N LEU A 462 3.94 -3.51 6.61
CA LEU A 462 3.10 -2.59 7.37
C LEU A 462 1.88 -2.18 6.53
N GLY A 463 0.92 -1.50 7.14
CA GLY A 463 -0.22 -0.88 6.44
C GLY A 463 -0.99 -1.84 5.53
N GLY A 464 -1.35 -1.36 4.34
CA GLY A 464 -2.06 -2.18 3.34
C GLY A 464 -1.28 -3.42 2.90
N ASN A 465 0.05 -3.35 2.84
CA ASN A 465 0.88 -4.51 2.47
C ASN A 465 0.79 -5.61 3.54
N LEU A 466 0.75 -5.27 4.83
CA LEU A 466 0.58 -6.25 5.91
C LEU A 466 -0.79 -6.93 5.89
N VAL A 467 -1.84 -6.21 5.47
CA VAL A 467 -3.15 -6.83 5.22
C VAL A 467 -3.10 -7.79 4.02
N ASP A 468 -2.40 -7.41 2.95
CA ASP A 468 -2.16 -8.30 1.81
C ASP A 468 -1.36 -9.55 2.19
N MET A 469 -0.38 -9.42 3.09
CA MET A 469 0.31 -10.57 3.70
C MET A 469 -0.69 -11.51 4.38
N GLY A 470 -1.67 -10.97 5.10
CA GLY A 470 -2.78 -11.74 5.66
C GLY A 470 -3.57 -12.52 4.61
N ARG A 471 -3.95 -11.88 3.50
CA ARG A 471 -4.68 -12.53 2.40
C ARG A 471 -3.86 -13.61 1.68
N VAL A 472 -2.54 -13.52 1.74
CA VAL A 472 -1.64 -14.55 1.23
C VAL A 472 -1.49 -15.67 2.26
N LYS A 473 -0.90 -15.42 3.41
CA LYS A 473 -0.44 -16.48 4.31
C LYS A 473 -1.53 -17.09 5.19
N ILE A 474 -2.61 -16.37 5.52
CA ILE A 474 -3.74 -17.02 6.21
C ILE A 474 -4.42 -18.01 5.27
N ILE A 475 -4.69 -17.62 4.01
CA ILE A 475 -5.39 -18.50 3.08
C ILE A 475 -4.48 -19.65 2.61
N ALA A 476 -3.18 -19.39 2.41
CA ALA A 476 -2.20 -20.45 2.14
C ALA A 476 -2.11 -21.43 3.33
N GLY A 477 -2.02 -20.91 4.57
CA GLY A 477 -2.03 -21.74 5.78
C GLY A 477 -3.30 -22.57 5.94
N LEU A 478 -4.48 -22.02 5.62
CA LEU A 478 -5.73 -22.79 5.59
C LEU A 478 -5.69 -23.91 4.54
N LEU A 479 -5.24 -23.61 3.31
CA LEU A 479 -5.10 -24.59 2.23
C LEU A 479 -4.11 -25.71 2.57
N ARG A 480 -3.03 -25.37 3.27
CA ARG A 480 -1.95 -26.27 3.71
C ARG A 480 -2.20 -26.91 5.07
N LYS A 481 -3.30 -26.55 5.74
CA LYS A 481 -3.65 -26.98 7.10
C LYS A 481 -2.52 -26.71 8.12
N ASP A 482 -1.85 -25.56 7.98
CA ASP A 482 -0.73 -25.14 8.82
C ASP A 482 -1.15 -24.09 9.85
N GLU A 483 -1.38 -24.54 11.09
CA GLU A 483 -1.76 -23.67 12.21
C GLU A 483 -0.66 -22.68 12.62
N THR A 484 0.62 -23.03 12.38
CA THR A 484 1.74 -22.16 12.72
C THR A 484 1.74 -20.96 11.77
N GLU A 485 1.62 -21.22 10.46
CA GLU A 485 1.53 -20.15 9.45
C GLU A 485 0.35 -19.21 9.74
N ILE A 486 -0.82 -19.76 10.06
CA ILE A 486 -2.03 -18.96 10.37
C ILE A 486 -1.79 -18.09 11.60
N SER A 487 -1.35 -18.68 12.72
CA SER A 487 -1.20 -17.96 13.99
C SER A 487 -0.07 -16.92 13.97
N GLU A 488 1.05 -17.19 13.31
CA GLU A 488 2.13 -16.23 13.10
C GLU A 488 1.70 -15.06 12.22
N THR A 489 0.92 -15.35 11.18
CA THR A 489 0.39 -14.31 10.28
C THR A 489 -0.62 -13.43 10.99
N ILE A 490 -1.54 -14.00 11.77
CA ILE A 490 -2.49 -13.21 12.56
C ILE A 490 -1.72 -12.31 13.55
N ARG A 491 -0.73 -12.84 14.27
CA ARG A 491 0.13 -12.06 15.18
C ARG A 491 0.82 -10.90 14.45
N SER A 492 1.26 -11.11 13.21
CA SER A 492 1.85 -10.05 12.40
C SER A 492 0.83 -8.95 12.07
N ILE A 493 -0.38 -9.33 11.64
CA ILE A 493 -1.49 -8.39 11.33
C ILE A 493 -1.88 -7.53 12.55
N GLU A 494 -1.69 -8.02 13.77
CA GLU A 494 -2.00 -7.26 14.98
C GLU A 494 -1.31 -5.89 15.03
N GLN A 495 -0.18 -5.74 14.34
CA GLN A 495 0.57 -4.47 14.24
C GLN A 495 -0.24 -3.37 13.54
N VAL A 496 -1.20 -3.72 12.67
CA VAL A 496 -2.05 -2.73 11.98
C VAL A 496 -2.92 -1.95 12.98
N PHE A 497 -3.29 -2.56 14.11
CA PHE A 497 -4.19 -1.96 15.11
C PHE A 497 -3.50 -0.99 16.08
N SER A 498 -2.28 -0.53 15.76
CA SER A 498 -1.58 0.48 16.55
C SER A 498 -1.65 1.84 15.87
N LEU A 499 -1.99 2.89 16.63
CA LEU A 499 -1.79 4.26 16.18
C LEU A 499 -0.31 4.63 16.30
N VAL A 500 0.25 5.21 15.25
CA VAL A 500 1.66 5.58 15.17
C VAL A 500 1.87 7.06 15.44
N ASP A 501 3.05 7.42 15.95
CA ASP A 501 3.52 8.80 16.11
C ASP A 501 4.57 9.19 15.04
N LYS A 502 5.10 8.20 14.32
CA LYS A 502 6.09 8.33 13.25
C LYS A 502 6.03 7.14 12.30
N GLY A 503 6.25 7.41 11.01
CA GLY A 503 6.34 6.38 9.98
C GLY A 503 4.99 6.05 9.36
N GLU A 504 4.86 4.84 8.85
CA GLU A 504 3.67 4.37 8.14
C GLU A 504 2.59 3.89 9.11
N GLY A 505 1.33 4.14 8.79
CA GLY A 505 0.17 3.75 9.60
C GLY A 505 -0.78 4.90 9.89
N PHE A 506 -1.78 4.60 10.73
CA PHE A 506 -2.78 5.57 11.18
C PHE A 506 -2.27 6.38 12.37
N TYR A 507 -2.51 7.69 12.33
CA TYR A 507 -2.15 8.63 13.39
C TYR A 507 -3.37 9.01 14.25
N PRO A 508 -3.14 9.53 15.47
CA PRO A 508 -4.23 10.00 16.34
C PRO A 508 -5.11 11.11 15.76
N ASP A 509 -4.61 11.91 14.82
CA ASP A 509 -5.40 12.96 14.15
C ASP A 509 -6.21 12.43 12.95
N GLY A 510 -6.19 11.12 12.72
CA GLY A 510 -6.84 10.46 11.59
C GLY A 510 -6.01 10.41 10.31
N SER A 511 -4.80 11.01 10.28
CA SER A 511 -3.92 10.89 9.12
C SER A 511 -3.50 9.44 8.88
N TYR A 512 -3.31 9.07 7.62
CA TYR A 512 -2.67 7.80 7.26
C TYR A 512 -1.51 8.05 6.31
N ILE A 513 -0.34 7.54 6.70
CA ILE A 513 0.90 7.63 5.92
C ILE A 513 1.25 6.25 5.40
N ASP A 514 1.66 6.19 4.13
CA ASP A 514 2.32 5.04 3.52
C ASP A 514 3.55 5.50 2.74
N HIS A 515 4.35 4.55 2.25
CA HIS A 515 5.54 4.82 1.45
C HIS A 515 6.48 5.84 2.12
N THR A 516 6.81 5.55 3.38
CA THR A 516 7.59 6.40 4.29
C THR A 516 6.88 7.67 4.74
N ASN A 517 6.37 8.49 3.82
CA ASN A 517 5.88 9.84 4.13
C ASN A 517 4.92 10.44 3.08
N VAL A 518 4.04 9.62 2.51
CA VAL A 518 3.01 10.07 1.55
C VAL A 518 1.63 9.95 2.19
N ALA A 519 0.79 10.98 2.04
CA ALA A 519 -0.62 10.95 2.45
C ALA A 519 -1.39 9.93 1.60
N TYR A 520 -1.90 8.86 2.22
CA TYR A 520 -2.34 7.69 1.45
C TYR A 520 -3.61 6.99 1.93
N THR A 521 -4.43 7.66 2.75
CA THR A 521 -5.68 7.10 3.28
C THR A 521 -6.55 6.52 2.17
N GLY A 522 -6.73 7.27 1.07
CA GLY A 522 -7.63 6.89 -0.02
C GLY A 522 -7.04 5.99 -1.11
N ALA A 523 -5.91 5.32 -0.83
CA ALA A 523 -5.44 4.21 -1.68
C ALA A 523 -4.84 3.05 -0.85
N TYR A 524 -3.72 3.25 -0.16
CA TYR A 524 -3.17 2.16 0.68
C TYR A 524 -4.03 1.92 1.93
N GLY A 525 -4.63 2.98 2.50
CA GLY A 525 -5.66 2.83 3.52
C GLY A 525 -6.89 2.08 3.00
N ASN A 526 -7.33 2.35 1.76
CA ASN A 526 -8.39 1.57 1.11
C ASN A 526 -8.04 0.07 1.02
N VAL A 527 -6.84 -0.28 0.53
CA VAL A 527 -6.38 -1.67 0.46
C VAL A 527 -6.39 -2.34 1.83
N LEU A 528 -5.97 -1.61 2.87
CA LEU A 528 -5.96 -2.05 4.26
C LEU A 528 -7.39 -2.35 4.74
N ILE A 529 -8.32 -1.40 4.68
CA ILE A 529 -9.68 -1.59 5.22
C ILE A 529 -10.49 -2.60 4.40
N ASP A 530 -10.36 -2.58 3.06
CA ASP A 530 -11.04 -3.53 2.18
C ASP A 530 -10.53 -4.95 2.43
N GLY A 531 -9.21 -5.17 2.42
CA GLY A 531 -8.63 -6.49 2.65
C GLY A 531 -8.86 -7.03 4.07
N LEU A 532 -8.73 -6.18 5.09
CA LEU A 532 -8.91 -6.59 6.48
C LEU A 532 -10.37 -6.96 6.73
N SER A 533 -11.33 -6.19 6.22
CA SER A 533 -12.75 -6.49 6.34
C SER A 533 -13.16 -7.85 5.74
N GLN A 534 -12.43 -8.34 4.74
CA GLN A 534 -12.63 -9.68 4.18
C GLN A 534 -12.05 -10.77 5.07
N LEU A 535 -10.90 -10.53 5.70
CA LEU A 535 -10.20 -11.49 6.56
C LEU A 535 -10.84 -11.63 7.94
N LEU A 536 -11.39 -10.56 8.50
CA LEU A 536 -11.90 -10.56 9.89
C LEU A 536 -12.90 -11.69 10.18
N PRO A 537 -13.91 -11.98 9.33
CA PRO A 537 -14.85 -13.08 9.60
C PRO A 537 -14.18 -14.45 9.64
N ILE A 538 -13.00 -14.59 9.01
CA ILE A 538 -12.20 -15.80 9.00
C ILE A 538 -11.30 -15.84 10.24
N ILE A 539 -10.56 -14.75 10.50
CA ILE A 539 -9.67 -14.60 11.65
C ILE A 539 -10.42 -14.83 12.97
N GLN A 540 -11.62 -14.25 13.13
CA GLN A 540 -12.39 -14.39 14.38
C GLN A 540 -12.90 -15.82 14.63
N LYS A 541 -12.81 -16.72 13.64
CA LYS A 541 -13.21 -18.13 13.75
C LYS A 541 -12.00 -19.09 13.83
N THR A 542 -10.76 -18.59 13.82
CA THR A 542 -9.57 -19.41 14.04
C THR A 542 -9.36 -19.66 15.54
N ASP A 543 -8.37 -20.48 15.89
CA ASP A 543 -7.98 -20.70 17.29
C ASP A 543 -7.20 -19.50 17.88
N THR A 544 -6.90 -18.48 17.07
CA THR A 544 -6.18 -17.26 17.44
C THR A 544 -6.92 -15.99 17.01
N PRO A 545 -8.15 -15.73 17.52
CA PRO A 545 -8.93 -14.55 17.15
C PRO A 545 -8.29 -13.25 17.64
N LEU A 546 -8.61 -12.13 16.99
CA LEU A 546 -8.22 -10.80 17.43
C LEU A 546 -9.04 -10.36 18.64
N ALA A 547 -8.38 -9.69 19.58
CA ALA A 547 -9.03 -9.12 20.76
C ALA A 547 -9.98 -7.96 20.41
N ASP A 548 -11.09 -7.84 21.14
CA ASP A 548 -12.12 -6.81 20.92
C ASP A 548 -11.58 -5.37 20.95
N GLU A 549 -10.58 -5.10 21.79
CA GLU A 549 -9.93 -3.79 21.88
C GLU A 549 -9.27 -3.36 20.55
N LYS A 550 -8.76 -4.32 19.77
CA LYS A 550 -8.17 -4.05 18.45
C LYS A 550 -9.25 -3.69 17.44
N LEU A 551 -10.44 -4.30 17.57
CA LEU A 551 -11.56 -3.98 16.70
C LEU A 551 -12.07 -2.55 16.91
N GLN A 552 -11.95 -2.00 18.12
CA GLN A 552 -12.30 -0.60 18.40
C GLN A 552 -11.44 0.41 17.62
N VAL A 553 -10.17 0.07 17.37
CA VAL A 553 -9.25 0.91 16.58
C VAL A 553 -9.73 1.05 15.14
N MET A 554 -10.44 0.05 14.59
CA MET A 554 -11.02 0.16 13.24
C MET A 554 -12.11 1.22 13.17
N TYR A 555 -12.96 1.33 14.19
CA TYR A 555 -13.99 2.37 14.22
C TYR A 555 -13.36 3.76 14.28
N HIS A 556 -12.23 3.91 14.98
CA HIS A 556 -11.44 5.14 14.92
C HIS A 556 -10.97 5.45 13.48
N TRP A 557 -10.43 4.48 12.72
CA TRP A 557 -10.07 4.73 11.32
C TRP A 557 -11.27 5.14 10.47
N ILE A 558 -12.41 4.47 10.65
CA ILE A 558 -13.63 4.76 9.91
C ILE A 558 -14.06 6.20 10.17
N ASP A 559 -14.18 6.57 11.45
CA ASP A 559 -14.76 7.85 11.86
C ASP A 559 -13.79 9.03 11.68
N HIS A 560 -12.50 8.82 11.89
CA HIS A 560 -11.50 9.89 11.86
C HIS A 560 -10.66 9.92 10.59
N SER A 561 -10.51 8.81 9.86
CA SER A 561 -9.65 8.76 8.66
C SER A 561 -10.44 8.68 7.36
N PHE A 562 -11.45 7.81 7.26
CA PHE A 562 -12.15 7.55 6.00
C PHE A 562 -13.37 8.46 5.79
N LEU A 563 -14.34 8.44 6.70
CA LEU A 563 -15.60 9.19 6.53
C LEU A 563 -15.40 10.69 6.30
N PRO A 564 -14.43 11.38 6.94
CA PRO A 564 -14.19 12.80 6.66
C PRO A 564 -13.68 13.08 5.25
N LEU A 565 -13.05 12.10 4.59
CA LEU A 565 -12.53 12.20 3.23
C LEU A 565 -13.55 11.79 2.17
N ILE A 566 -14.76 11.36 2.54
CA ILE A 566 -15.81 11.00 1.59
C ILE A 566 -16.87 12.10 1.57
N ILE A 567 -17.04 12.79 0.45
CA ILE A 567 -18.05 13.86 0.26
C ILE A 567 -18.82 13.57 -1.02
N HIS A 568 -20.15 13.63 -0.97
CA HIS A 568 -21.00 13.42 -2.15
C HIS A 568 -20.76 12.09 -2.91
N GLY A 569 -20.27 11.06 -2.21
CA GLY A 569 -19.91 9.77 -2.81
C GLY A 569 -18.47 9.69 -3.35
N GLU A 570 -17.72 10.79 -3.32
CA GLU A 570 -16.33 10.88 -3.78
C GLU A 570 -15.34 10.74 -2.63
N LEU A 571 -14.27 9.96 -2.82
CA LEU A 571 -13.13 9.93 -1.91
C LEU A 571 -12.08 10.94 -2.36
N MET A 572 -11.76 11.92 -1.50
CA MET A 572 -10.94 13.07 -1.87
C MET A 572 -9.57 12.69 -2.47
N ASP A 573 -9.28 13.19 -3.67
CA ASP A 573 -8.07 12.89 -4.45
C ASP A 573 -6.75 13.25 -3.75
N LEU A 574 -6.77 14.27 -2.87
CA LEU A 574 -5.64 14.69 -2.03
C LEU A 574 -5.11 13.58 -1.10
N SER A 575 -5.82 12.46 -0.97
CA SER A 575 -5.47 11.31 -0.14
C SER A 575 -5.13 10.04 -0.93
N ARG A 576 -5.18 10.08 -2.27
CA ARG A 576 -5.08 8.88 -3.13
C ARG A 576 -3.72 8.71 -3.80
N GLY A 577 -2.78 9.62 -3.55
CA GLY A 577 -1.43 9.61 -4.09
C GLY A 577 -1.41 9.42 -5.61
N ARG A 578 -0.61 8.47 -6.10
CA ARG A 578 -0.49 8.26 -7.56
C ARG A 578 -1.75 7.65 -8.22
N SER A 579 -2.70 7.15 -7.44
CA SER A 579 -3.91 6.47 -7.93
C SER A 579 -4.86 7.39 -8.69
N ILE A 580 -4.73 8.72 -8.53
CA ILE A 580 -5.44 9.72 -9.34
C ILE A 580 -5.17 9.57 -10.85
N SER A 581 -4.06 8.94 -11.22
CA SER A 581 -3.66 8.71 -12.61
C SER A 581 -4.19 7.40 -13.23
N ARG A 582 -5.09 6.68 -12.55
CA ARG A 582 -5.66 5.41 -13.01
C ARG A 582 -7.10 5.60 -13.48
N THR A 583 -7.40 5.21 -14.73
CA THR A 583 -8.73 5.45 -15.33
C THR A 583 -9.84 4.67 -14.62
N ASN A 584 -9.52 3.47 -14.11
CA ASN A 584 -10.45 2.57 -13.43
C ASN A 584 -10.51 2.77 -11.91
N SER A 585 -9.95 3.86 -11.39
CA SER A 585 -9.94 4.18 -9.97
C SER A 585 -10.15 5.68 -9.78
N ASN A 586 -11.27 6.20 -10.30
CA ASN A 586 -11.69 7.55 -9.96
C ASN A 586 -12.09 7.64 -8.47
N ASP A 587 -12.28 8.88 -8.02
CA ASP A 587 -12.74 9.27 -6.69
C ASP A 587 -13.98 8.50 -6.19
N HIS A 588 -15.05 8.39 -6.97
CA HIS A 588 -16.26 7.64 -6.60
C HIS A 588 -16.01 6.13 -6.48
N VAL A 589 -15.28 5.57 -7.44
CA VAL A 589 -14.88 4.15 -7.43
C VAL A 589 -14.09 3.85 -6.16
N ALA A 590 -13.14 4.73 -5.80
CA ALA A 590 -12.34 4.60 -4.60
C ALA A 590 -13.16 4.74 -3.31
N ALA A 591 -14.20 5.59 -3.29
CA ALA A 591 -15.11 5.65 -2.15
C ALA A 591 -15.85 4.33 -1.92
N ILE A 592 -16.36 3.68 -2.98
CA ILE A 592 -17.03 2.38 -2.87
C ILE A 592 -16.10 1.29 -2.33
N GLU A 593 -14.81 1.32 -2.67
CA GLU A 593 -13.82 0.39 -2.11
C GLU A 593 -13.71 0.52 -0.58
N ALA A 594 -13.69 1.74 -0.04
CA ALA A 594 -13.73 1.95 1.40
C ALA A 594 -15.09 1.56 1.98
N LEU A 595 -16.20 2.01 1.39
CA LEU A 595 -17.56 1.82 1.90
C LEU A 595 -17.98 0.35 1.95
N ARG A 596 -17.59 -0.49 0.98
CA ARG A 596 -17.88 -1.93 1.04
C ARG A 596 -17.13 -2.60 2.20
N GLY A 597 -15.89 -2.16 2.48
CA GLY A 597 -15.13 -2.63 3.64
C GLY A 597 -15.79 -2.23 4.96
N ILE A 598 -16.21 -0.95 5.06
CA ILE A 598 -16.97 -0.43 6.21
C ILE A 598 -18.28 -1.20 6.39
N HIS A 599 -18.96 -1.56 5.31
CA HIS A 599 -20.22 -2.31 5.38
C HIS A 599 -20.00 -3.72 5.94
N ARG A 600 -18.97 -4.43 5.50
CA ARG A 600 -18.63 -5.75 6.06
C ARG A 600 -18.31 -5.64 7.56
N ILE A 601 -17.56 -4.61 7.96
CA ILE A 601 -17.28 -4.31 9.38
C ILE A 601 -18.58 -4.02 10.16
N ALA A 602 -19.50 -3.23 9.59
CA ALA A 602 -20.78 -2.94 10.23
C ALA A 602 -21.59 -4.22 10.52
N VAL A 603 -21.60 -5.18 9.60
CA VAL A 603 -22.34 -6.45 9.76
C VAL A 603 -21.80 -7.30 10.90
N MET A 604 -20.51 -7.24 11.20
CA MET A 604 -19.89 -7.95 12.34
C MET A 604 -19.89 -7.14 13.65
N SER A 605 -20.36 -5.89 13.63
CA SER A 605 -20.38 -5.01 14.81
C SER A 605 -21.59 -5.30 15.73
N ASP A 606 -21.54 -4.75 16.94
CA ASP A 606 -22.70 -4.64 17.83
C ASP A 606 -23.83 -3.83 17.18
N ASP A 607 -25.07 -3.97 17.67
CA ASP A 607 -26.25 -3.41 17.01
C ASP A 607 -26.25 -1.88 16.90
N ALA A 608 -25.70 -1.18 17.89
CA ALA A 608 -25.64 0.29 17.87
C ALA A 608 -24.62 0.76 16.81
N THR A 609 -23.42 0.17 16.81
CA THR A 609 -22.37 0.48 15.83
C THR A 609 -22.79 0.08 14.42
N LYS A 610 -23.40 -1.10 14.26
CA LYS A 610 -23.95 -1.61 13.00
C LYS A 610 -24.98 -0.64 12.41
N MET A 611 -25.95 -0.19 13.20
CA MET A 611 -26.98 0.75 12.76
C MET A 611 -26.37 2.09 12.33
N ARG A 612 -25.44 2.63 13.12
CA ARG A 612 -24.75 3.89 12.83
C ARG A 612 -23.96 3.82 11.52
N LEU A 613 -23.12 2.79 11.36
CA LEU A 613 -22.29 2.63 10.16
C LEU A 613 -23.15 2.38 8.91
N LYS A 614 -24.18 1.54 9.01
CA LYS A 614 -25.13 1.31 7.92
C LYS A 614 -25.87 2.61 7.54
N SER A 615 -26.31 3.40 8.51
CA SER A 615 -26.95 4.71 8.25
C SER A 615 -25.99 5.67 7.52
N ALA A 616 -24.72 5.73 7.93
CA ALA A 616 -23.69 6.54 7.27
C ALA A 616 -23.44 6.10 5.82
N ILE A 617 -23.26 4.80 5.58
CA ILE A 617 -23.08 4.24 4.23
C ILE A 617 -24.29 4.56 3.36
N LYS A 618 -25.51 4.28 3.85
CA LYS A 618 -26.76 4.54 3.12
C LYS A 618 -26.89 6.01 2.74
N THR A 619 -26.56 6.90 3.67
CA THR A 619 -26.55 8.36 3.44
C THR A 619 -25.60 8.74 2.32
N ILE A 620 -24.35 8.26 2.37
CA ILE A 620 -23.33 8.59 1.37
C ILE A 620 -23.73 8.06 -0.01
N VAL A 621 -24.13 6.79 -0.10
CA VAL A 621 -24.52 6.16 -1.36
C VAL A 621 -25.76 6.83 -1.97
N GLN A 622 -26.76 7.20 -1.16
CA GLN A 622 -27.94 7.90 -1.67
C GLN A 622 -27.69 9.37 -2.02
N SER A 623 -26.63 9.99 -1.47
CA SER A 623 -26.21 11.35 -1.85
C SER A 623 -25.41 11.40 -3.15
N ASP A 624 -24.88 10.27 -3.61
CA ASP A 624 -24.18 10.15 -4.88
C ASP A 624 -25.18 10.00 -6.02
N THR A 625 -25.34 11.06 -6.80
CA THR A 625 -26.23 11.13 -7.96
C THR A 625 -25.48 10.91 -9.28
N PHE A 626 -24.15 10.74 -9.22
CA PHE A 626 -23.29 10.58 -10.37
C PHE A 626 -22.87 9.12 -10.59
N TYR A 627 -22.46 8.43 -9.53
CA TYR A 627 -21.91 7.08 -9.62
C TYR A 627 -22.85 6.03 -9.03
N ASP A 628 -23.17 5.01 -9.83
CA ASP A 628 -23.86 3.83 -9.32
C ASP A 628 -22.89 2.95 -8.51
N SER A 629 -23.12 2.90 -7.19
CA SER A 629 -22.32 2.12 -6.25
C SER A 629 -22.15 0.64 -6.67
N PHE A 630 -23.14 0.04 -7.34
CA PHE A 630 -23.09 -1.36 -7.75
C PHE A 630 -21.99 -1.64 -8.79
N HIS A 631 -21.53 -0.63 -9.55
CA HIS A 631 -20.46 -0.80 -10.53
C HIS A 631 -19.10 -1.19 -9.91
N ASN A 632 -18.86 -0.94 -8.61
CA ASN A 632 -17.63 -1.36 -7.93
C ASN A 632 -17.85 -2.36 -6.78
N LEU A 633 -19.01 -3.02 -6.73
CA LEU A 633 -19.24 -4.18 -5.88
C LEU A 633 -18.90 -5.45 -6.68
N LYS A 634 -17.78 -6.10 -6.33
CA LYS A 634 -17.16 -7.16 -7.16
C LYS A 634 -17.39 -8.58 -6.60
N THR A 635 -18.38 -8.74 -5.73
CA THR A 635 -18.81 -10.03 -5.17
C THR A 635 -20.33 -10.03 -5.01
N TYR A 636 -20.97 -11.20 -5.13
CA TYR A 636 -22.41 -11.33 -4.87
C TYR A 636 -22.74 -11.00 -3.41
N ARG A 637 -21.80 -11.25 -2.48
CA ARG A 637 -21.97 -10.89 -1.08
C ARG A 637 -22.07 -9.38 -0.89
N ASP A 638 -21.20 -8.59 -1.51
CA ASP A 638 -21.23 -7.13 -1.39
C ASP A 638 -22.46 -6.54 -2.07
N ILE A 639 -22.85 -7.06 -3.25
CA ILE A 639 -24.07 -6.66 -3.95
C ILE A 639 -25.29 -6.92 -3.06
N ARG A 640 -25.38 -8.11 -2.44
CA ARG A 640 -26.46 -8.45 -1.51
C ARG A 640 -26.51 -7.51 -0.33
N LEU A 641 -25.37 -7.27 0.32
CA LEU A 641 -25.29 -6.39 1.47
C LEU A 641 -25.79 -4.98 1.12
N MET A 642 -25.32 -4.41 0.01
CA MET A 642 -25.74 -3.07 -0.42
C MET A 642 -27.23 -3.02 -0.78
N GLU A 643 -27.73 -4.00 -1.51
CA GLU A 643 -29.17 -4.11 -1.83
C GLU A 643 -30.03 -4.15 -0.57
N GLU A 644 -29.70 -5.02 0.39
CA GLU A 644 -30.40 -5.14 1.67
C GLU A 644 -30.38 -3.80 2.42
N LEU A 645 -29.23 -3.12 2.48
CA LEU A 645 -29.10 -1.83 3.15
C LEU A 645 -29.99 -0.75 2.52
N LEU A 646 -29.95 -0.63 1.19
CA LEU A 646 -30.71 0.38 0.47
C LEU A 646 -32.23 0.14 0.60
N ASN A 647 -32.66 -1.12 0.61
CA ASN A 647 -34.06 -1.51 0.73
C ASN A 647 -34.60 -1.57 2.17
N ASP A 648 -33.73 -1.62 3.19
CA ASP A 648 -34.15 -1.69 4.59
C ASP A 648 -34.66 -0.33 5.10
N SER A 649 -35.98 -0.19 5.22
CA SER A 649 -36.63 1.02 5.73
C SER A 649 -36.41 1.27 7.23
N SER A 650 -35.94 0.27 7.99
CA SER A 650 -35.62 0.45 9.41
C SER A 650 -34.30 1.19 9.64
N ILE A 651 -33.46 1.27 8.60
CA ILE A 651 -32.19 2.00 8.62
C ILE A 651 -32.42 3.39 8.00
N PRO A 652 -32.46 4.46 8.82
CA PRO A 652 -32.66 5.81 8.31
C PRO A 652 -31.40 6.31 7.61
N THR A 653 -31.57 7.24 6.67
CA THR A 653 -30.49 8.16 6.34
C THR A 653 -30.28 9.15 7.47
N SER A 654 -29.04 9.58 7.66
CA SER A 654 -28.64 10.59 8.63
C SER A 654 -28.30 11.89 7.92
N THR A 655 -28.64 13.04 8.49
CA THR A 655 -28.07 14.31 8.02
C THR A 655 -26.61 14.38 8.45
N ARG A 656 -25.67 14.47 7.49
CA ARG A 656 -24.26 14.71 7.81
C ARG A 656 -24.12 16.12 8.35
N SER A 657 -23.63 16.27 9.56
CA SER A 657 -23.30 17.59 10.12
C SER A 657 -22.04 18.15 9.47
N SER A 658 -21.88 19.48 9.51
CA SER A 658 -20.62 20.11 9.15
C SER A 658 -19.48 19.55 10.02
N TYR A 659 -18.32 19.34 9.41
CA TYR A 659 -17.14 18.83 10.10
C TYR A 659 -15.87 19.41 9.49
N LEU A 660 -14.82 19.53 10.29
CA LEU A 660 -13.49 19.95 9.84
C LEU A 660 -12.42 19.03 10.42
N SER A 661 -11.68 18.35 9.55
CA SER A 661 -10.57 17.46 9.90
C SER A 661 -9.23 18.07 9.54
N ALA A 662 -8.40 18.30 10.57
CA ALA A 662 -7.06 18.85 10.46
C ALA A 662 -6.03 17.71 10.51
N PHE A 663 -5.76 17.11 9.35
CA PHE A 663 -4.82 15.99 9.20
C PHE A 663 -3.38 16.49 9.13
N ASN A 664 -2.92 17.12 10.23
CA ASN A 664 -1.60 17.73 10.36
C ASN A 664 -0.45 16.72 10.17
N LYS A 665 -0.64 15.45 10.53
CA LYS A 665 0.40 14.41 10.37
C LYS A 665 0.59 13.98 8.91
N MET A 666 -0.35 14.30 8.02
CA MET A 666 -0.21 14.12 6.56
C MET A 666 -0.34 15.40 5.74
N ASP A 667 -0.36 16.57 6.39
CA ASP A 667 -0.45 17.90 5.79
C ASP A 667 -1.69 18.09 4.89
N LYS A 668 -2.87 17.61 5.33
CA LYS A 668 -4.14 17.73 4.60
C LYS A 668 -5.25 18.34 5.45
N LEU A 669 -6.16 19.07 4.81
CA LEU A 669 -7.41 19.55 5.42
C LEU A 669 -8.59 18.98 4.65
N ALA A 670 -9.59 18.45 5.37
CA ALA A 670 -10.89 18.11 4.81
C ALA A 670 -11.99 18.84 5.58
N TYR A 671 -12.84 19.58 4.87
CA TYR A 671 -13.95 20.33 5.43
C TYR A 671 -15.22 20.04 4.65
N TYR A 672 -16.33 19.88 5.36
CA TYR A 672 -17.66 19.81 4.78
C TYR A 672 -18.59 20.77 5.50
N ASN A 673 -19.31 21.59 4.74
CA ASN A 673 -20.34 22.49 5.23
C ASN A 673 -21.71 21.93 4.83
N ALA A 674 -22.49 21.47 5.81
CA ALA A 674 -23.82 20.92 5.56
C ALA A 674 -24.87 21.99 5.23
N ASP A 675 -24.74 23.21 5.77
CA ASP A 675 -25.72 24.30 5.56
C ASP A 675 -25.72 24.80 4.11
N LYS A 676 -24.54 24.81 3.48
CA LYS A 676 -24.31 25.24 2.09
C LYS A 676 -24.03 24.08 1.14
N ASP A 677 -23.97 22.85 1.66
CA ASP A 677 -23.69 21.61 0.95
C ASP A 677 -22.46 21.67 0.01
N PHE A 678 -21.30 21.98 0.58
CA PHE A 678 -20.02 21.93 -0.15
C PHE A 678 -18.91 21.31 0.68
N GLY A 679 -17.97 20.67 -0.01
CA GLY A 679 -16.71 20.19 0.54
C GLY A 679 -15.54 21.07 0.12
N PHE A 680 -14.57 21.23 1.01
CA PHE A 680 -13.29 21.90 0.74
C PHE A 680 -12.14 20.99 1.17
N GLY A 681 -11.23 20.71 0.25
CA GLY A 681 -10.00 19.98 0.51
C GLY A 681 -8.79 20.89 0.33
N LEU A 682 -7.78 20.80 1.20
CA LEU A 682 -6.50 21.48 1.02
C LEU A 682 -5.34 20.48 1.07
N SER A 683 -4.55 20.47 0.01
CA SER A 683 -3.38 19.62 -0.15
C SER A 683 -2.11 20.44 0.03
N MET A 684 -1.43 20.21 1.16
CA MET A 684 -0.13 20.79 1.48
C MET A 684 0.94 19.69 1.59
N PHE A 685 2.19 20.08 1.77
CA PHE A 685 3.28 19.20 2.21
C PHE A 685 4.28 19.99 3.05
N SER A 686 5.10 19.30 3.83
CA SER A 686 6.07 19.92 4.73
C SER A 686 7.41 19.18 4.71
N SER A 687 8.29 19.48 5.66
CA SER A 687 9.46 18.65 5.95
C SER A 687 9.11 17.21 6.38
N ARG A 688 7.84 16.94 6.69
CA ARG A 688 7.34 15.62 7.10
C ARG A 688 6.86 14.78 5.94
N THR A 689 6.24 15.37 4.91
CA THR A 689 5.59 14.63 3.81
C THR A 689 6.12 15.04 2.44
N LYS A 690 6.04 14.14 1.46
CA LYS A 690 6.33 14.50 0.06
C LYS A 690 5.22 15.37 -0.54
N ASN A 691 5.59 16.23 -1.49
CA ASN A 691 4.65 17.04 -2.28
C ASN A 691 3.73 16.17 -3.14
N TYR A 692 4.29 15.18 -3.83
CA TYR A 692 3.53 14.20 -4.61
C TYR A 692 4.33 12.90 -4.75
N GLU A 693 3.68 11.85 -5.22
CA GLU A 693 4.33 10.59 -5.57
C GLU A 693 4.20 10.30 -7.07
N GLY A 694 5.34 10.15 -7.74
CA GLY A 694 5.48 9.66 -9.11
C GLY A 694 6.37 8.41 -9.12
N MET A 695 5.78 7.23 -9.20
CA MET A 695 6.51 5.96 -9.22
C MET A 695 5.82 4.96 -10.13
N ASN A 696 6.54 3.92 -10.56
CA ASN A 696 6.02 2.91 -11.48
C ASN A 696 5.46 3.50 -12.80
N LYS A 697 5.95 4.69 -13.18
CA LYS A 697 5.45 5.49 -14.30
C LYS A 697 3.97 5.89 -14.18
N GLU A 698 3.48 6.01 -12.94
CA GLU A 698 2.16 6.53 -12.58
C GLU A 698 2.30 7.96 -12.02
N ASN A 699 1.26 8.78 -12.20
CA ASN A 699 1.20 10.18 -11.75
C ASN A 699 2.39 11.04 -12.21
N ARG A 700 2.79 10.85 -13.46
CA ARG A 700 4.01 11.43 -14.05
C ARG A 700 4.01 12.97 -14.06
N LYS A 701 2.84 13.59 -13.91
CA LYS A 701 2.63 15.06 -13.92
C LYS A 701 1.96 15.58 -12.65
N GLY A 702 2.01 14.84 -11.54
CA GLY A 702 1.43 15.25 -10.25
C GLY A 702 2.18 16.37 -9.52
N TRP A 703 3.07 17.09 -10.22
CA TRP A 703 4.15 17.90 -9.68
C TRP A 703 3.77 18.89 -8.58
N TYR A 704 2.62 19.55 -8.73
CA TYR A 704 2.17 20.65 -7.87
C TYR A 704 0.93 20.27 -7.04
N THR A 705 0.56 18.98 -7.01
CA THR A 705 -0.66 18.52 -6.31
C THR A 705 -0.60 18.66 -4.78
N GLY A 706 0.59 18.91 -4.22
CA GLY A 706 0.82 19.21 -2.81
C GLY A 706 1.09 20.68 -2.50
N ASP A 707 1.18 21.57 -3.51
CA ASP A 707 1.80 22.89 -3.36
C ASP A 707 0.78 23.96 -2.88
N GLY A 708 -0.07 23.57 -1.93
CA GLY A 708 -1.23 24.34 -1.50
C GLY A 708 -2.40 24.27 -2.48
N MET A 709 -2.53 23.15 -3.20
CA MET A 709 -3.66 22.90 -4.10
C MET A 709 -4.95 22.75 -3.29
N PHE A 710 -6.03 23.41 -3.71
CA PHE A 710 -7.35 23.22 -3.11
C PHE A 710 -8.32 22.46 -4.00
N TYR A 711 -9.32 21.87 -3.36
CA TYR A 711 -10.42 21.15 -3.98
C TYR A 711 -11.75 21.74 -3.49
N LEU A 712 -12.71 21.90 -4.39
CA LEU A 712 -14.08 22.31 -4.08
C LEU A 712 -15.05 21.24 -4.62
N TYR A 713 -15.72 20.55 -3.70
CA TYR A 713 -16.78 19.58 -3.97
C TYR A 713 -18.12 20.29 -3.83
N ASN A 714 -18.92 20.33 -4.90
CA ASN A 714 -20.18 21.06 -4.97
C ASN A 714 -21.20 20.25 -5.78
N GLY A 715 -22.26 20.87 -6.29
CA GLY A 715 -23.30 20.17 -7.08
C GLY A 715 -22.81 19.55 -8.40
N ASP A 716 -21.56 19.75 -8.81
CA ASP A 716 -20.92 18.97 -9.88
C ASP A 716 -20.08 17.84 -9.29
N GLN A 717 -20.75 16.73 -8.97
CA GLN A 717 -20.10 15.50 -8.48
C GLN A 717 -19.15 14.88 -9.52
N SER A 718 -19.26 15.26 -10.80
CA SER A 718 -18.38 14.71 -11.83
C SER A 718 -17.05 15.45 -11.94
N HIS A 719 -16.81 16.50 -11.14
CA HIS A 719 -15.78 17.50 -11.38
C HIS A 719 -14.37 16.92 -11.48
N TYR A 720 -13.94 16.15 -10.47
CA TYR A 720 -12.62 15.48 -10.42
C TYR A 720 -12.62 14.11 -11.10
N SER A 721 -13.81 13.66 -11.51
CA SER A 721 -14.06 12.51 -12.36
C SER A 721 -14.07 12.88 -13.87
N ASN A 722 -14.60 12.00 -14.73
CA ASN A 722 -14.81 12.26 -16.16
C ASN A 722 -13.57 12.86 -16.88
N ASN A 723 -12.45 12.16 -16.77
CA ASN A 723 -11.17 12.54 -17.41
C ASN A 723 -10.58 13.88 -16.94
N TYR A 724 -10.90 14.37 -15.74
CA TYR A 724 -10.24 15.56 -15.16
C TYR A 724 -8.71 15.43 -15.18
N TRP A 725 -8.16 14.40 -14.53
CA TRP A 725 -6.71 14.23 -14.37
C TRP A 725 -5.87 14.20 -15.66
N PRO A 726 -6.28 13.52 -16.75
CA PRO A 726 -5.52 13.57 -17.99
C PRO A 726 -5.70 14.87 -18.79
N THR A 727 -6.68 15.73 -18.45
CA THR A 727 -7.01 16.95 -19.23
C THR A 727 -6.75 18.26 -18.51
N VAL A 728 -6.66 18.25 -17.18
CA VAL A 728 -6.27 19.43 -16.38
C VAL A 728 -4.85 19.84 -16.73
N ASN A 729 -4.62 21.13 -16.92
CA ASN A 729 -3.28 21.69 -17.09
C ASN A 729 -2.46 21.48 -15.80
N PRO A 730 -1.44 20.60 -15.77
CA PRO A 730 -0.70 20.31 -14.56
C PRO A 730 0.14 21.50 -14.05
N TYR A 731 0.33 22.55 -14.86
CA TYR A 731 1.04 23.77 -14.49
C TYR A 731 0.18 24.82 -13.77
N ALA A 732 -1.16 24.66 -13.79
CA ALA A 732 -2.10 25.67 -13.30
C ALA A 732 -3.10 25.08 -12.28
N LEU A 733 -2.63 24.18 -11.40
CA LEU A 733 -3.50 23.54 -10.42
C LEU A 733 -4.13 24.58 -9.46
N PRO A 734 -5.42 24.45 -9.09
CA PRO A 734 -6.13 25.45 -8.29
C PRO A 734 -5.45 25.77 -6.97
N GLY A 735 -5.12 27.03 -6.74
CA GLY A 735 -4.52 27.56 -5.50
C GLY A 735 -2.99 27.57 -5.46
N THR A 736 -2.29 26.91 -6.39
CA THR A 736 -0.82 26.83 -6.35
C THR A 736 -0.16 28.12 -6.81
N THR A 737 1.10 28.34 -6.39
CA THR A 737 1.91 29.50 -6.79
C THR A 737 3.19 28.98 -7.42
N GLU A 738 3.29 28.99 -8.74
CA GLU A 738 4.37 28.33 -9.48
C GLU A 738 5.02 29.23 -10.53
N THR A 739 6.17 28.79 -11.05
CA THR A 739 6.81 29.41 -12.22
C THR A 739 6.38 28.71 -13.51
N SER A 740 6.52 29.41 -14.64
CA SER A 740 6.26 28.87 -15.99
C SER A 740 7.32 27.90 -16.51
N GLY A 741 8.29 27.51 -15.67
CA GLY A 741 9.39 26.63 -16.05
C GLY A 741 8.91 25.24 -16.46
N ILE A 742 9.45 24.72 -17.55
CA ILE A 742 9.08 23.40 -18.08
C ILE A 742 9.47 22.30 -17.09
N ARG A 743 8.58 21.31 -16.93
CA ARG A 743 8.78 20.15 -16.07
C ARG A 743 8.87 18.87 -16.90
N GLU A 744 9.86 18.07 -16.56
CA GLU A 744 9.98 16.71 -17.06
C GLU A 744 9.02 15.79 -16.30
N ASP A 745 8.46 14.82 -17.01
CA ASP A 745 7.67 13.75 -16.40
C ASP A 745 8.46 13.07 -15.26
N ASP A 746 7.77 12.67 -14.19
CA ASP A 746 8.31 11.96 -13.02
C ASP A 746 9.29 12.80 -12.13
N SER A 747 9.52 14.09 -12.45
CA SER A 747 10.50 14.96 -11.78
C SER A 747 9.99 15.69 -10.52
N GLY A 748 10.89 16.16 -9.66
CA GLY A 748 10.58 17.13 -8.58
C GLY A 748 9.73 16.58 -7.42
N GLN A 749 9.92 15.30 -7.09
CA GLN A 749 9.39 14.70 -5.86
C GLN A 749 10.30 15.10 -4.68
N VAL A 750 9.81 15.97 -3.81
CA VAL A 750 10.59 16.56 -2.72
C VAL A 750 9.76 16.66 -1.44
N ILE A 751 10.46 16.85 -0.33
CA ILE A 751 9.87 17.38 0.91
C ILE A 751 10.18 18.87 1.00
N LEU A 752 9.41 19.60 1.81
CA LEU A 752 9.63 21.03 1.98
C LEU A 752 10.78 21.27 2.97
N PRO A 753 11.65 22.28 2.78
CA PRO A 753 12.64 22.63 3.79
C PRO A 753 12.02 23.12 5.10
N SER A 754 10.87 23.82 5.03
CA SER A 754 10.19 24.37 6.21
C SER A 754 9.30 23.34 6.90
N GLY A 755 9.31 23.37 8.23
CA GLY A 755 8.32 22.67 9.07
C GLY A 755 7.07 23.50 9.34
N PHE A 756 7.04 24.77 8.95
CA PHE A 756 5.95 25.71 9.19
C PHE A 756 4.80 25.51 8.21
N VAL A 757 4.17 24.34 8.34
CA VAL A 757 3.02 23.90 7.58
C VAL A 757 2.06 23.23 8.55
N GLY A 758 0.80 23.64 8.55
CA GLY A 758 -0.18 23.02 9.43
C GLY A 758 -1.53 23.72 9.43
N ILE A 759 -2.39 23.23 10.32
CA ILE A 759 -3.79 23.59 10.42
C ILE A 759 -4.13 23.78 11.90
N ASN A 760 -4.64 24.96 12.23
CA ASN A 760 -5.18 25.30 13.53
C ASN A 760 -6.71 25.36 13.46
N LYS A 761 -7.37 24.37 14.07
CA LYS A 761 -8.83 24.30 14.15
C LYS A 761 -9.32 25.07 15.38
N LEU A 762 -10.36 25.91 15.20
CA LEU A 762 -11.11 26.50 16.30
C LEU A 762 -12.31 25.64 16.67
N ASP A 763 -13.07 25.21 15.65
CA ASP A 763 -14.22 24.32 15.77
C ASP A 763 -14.49 23.62 14.43
N GLU A 764 -15.63 22.93 14.33
CA GLU A 764 -16.02 22.15 13.14
C GLU A 764 -16.26 22.97 11.87
N GLN A 765 -16.23 24.30 11.94
CA GLN A 765 -16.53 25.18 10.80
C GLN A 765 -15.49 26.28 10.59
N ASN A 766 -14.50 26.39 11.47
CA ASN A 766 -13.52 27.47 11.42
C ASN A 766 -12.10 26.97 11.69
N ALA A 767 -11.18 27.28 10.77
CA ALA A 767 -9.76 26.93 10.91
C ALA A 767 -8.85 27.92 10.15
N ALA A 768 -7.60 28.03 10.62
CA ALA A 768 -6.51 28.62 9.86
C ALA A 768 -5.57 27.50 9.38
N ALA A 769 -5.05 27.63 8.17
CA ALA A 769 -3.97 26.80 7.66
C ALA A 769 -2.86 27.70 7.09
N ALA A 770 -1.62 27.26 7.17
CA ALA A 770 -0.48 27.99 6.64
C ALA A 770 0.55 27.04 6.06
N MET A 771 1.28 27.53 5.06
CA MET A 771 2.40 26.86 4.42
C MET A 771 3.47 27.89 4.04
N GLU A 772 4.62 27.83 4.71
CA GLU A 772 5.82 28.57 4.30
C GLU A 772 6.47 27.87 3.11
N PHE A 773 5.96 28.19 1.91
CA PHE A 773 6.21 27.46 0.67
C PHE A 773 7.53 27.84 0.00
N SER A 774 8.16 26.83 -0.59
CA SER A 774 9.23 26.95 -1.58
C SER A 774 8.98 25.91 -2.67
N ASN A 775 9.08 26.32 -3.93
CA ASN A 775 8.82 25.43 -5.05
C ASN A 775 9.88 24.32 -5.17
N TRP A 776 9.61 23.35 -6.05
CA TRP A 776 10.40 22.13 -6.20
C TRP A 776 11.91 22.33 -6.41
N ASN A 777 12.34 23.45 -7.01
CA ASN A 777 13.74 23.78 -7.29
C ASN A 777 14.26 24.98 -6.47
N THR A 778 13.52 25.43 -5.45
CA THR A 778 13.90 26.50 -4.51
C THR A 778 14.13 27.88 -5.14
N THR A 779 13.58 28.13 -6.32
CA THR A 779 13.69 29.43 -7.01
C THR A 779 12.51 30.36 -6.74
N LEU A 780 11.40 29.81 -6.25
CA LEU A 780 10.20 30.55 -5.86
C LEU A 780 9.88 30.25 -4.39
N SER A 781 9.46 31.26 -3.65
CA SER A 781 8.97 31.13 -2.27
C SER A 781 7.76 32.02 -2.02
N ALA A 782 6.89 31.62 -1.08
CA ALA A 782 5.70 32.38 -0.70
C ALA A 782 5.21 31.99 0.71
N HIS A 783 4.62 32.94 1.42
CA HIS A 783 3.85 32.68 2.64
C HIS A 783 2.38 32.51 2.26
N LYS A 784 1.93 31.25 2.17
CA LYS A 784 0.55 30.90 1.78
C LYS A 784 -0.26 30.58 3.04
N SER A 785 -1.43 31.19 3.17
CA SER A 785 -2.36 30.91 4.27
C SER A 785 -3.80 30.85 3.80
N TRP A 786 -4.58 30.03 4.49
CA TRP A 786 -6.00 29.82 4.23
C TRP A 786 -6.80 29.96 5.51
N PHE A 787 -7.96 30.60 5.42
CA PHE A 787 -8.85 30.73 6.58
C PHE A 787 -10.25 30.26 6.20
N VAL A 788 -10.66 29.13 6.76
CA VAL A 788 -12.02 28.60 6.64
C VAL A 788 -12.89 29.35 7.65
N PHE A 789 -13.89 30.07 7.16
CA PHE A 789 -14.85 30.85 7.94
C PHE A 789 -16.27 30.38 7.62
N LYS A 790 -16.62 29.18 8.09
CA LYS A 790 -17.91 28.52 7.86
C LYS A 790 -18.26 28.38 6.37
N ASP A 791 -18.84 29.40 5.76
CA ASP A 791 -19.43 29.40 4.42
C ASP A 791 -18.49 29.98 3.34
N LYS A 792 -17.28 30.35 3.72
CA LYS A 792 -16.30 31.01 2.85
C LYS A 792 -14.87 30.68 3.25
N VAL A 793 -13.94 30.76 2.31
CA VAL A 793 -12.53 30.44 2.52
C VAL A 793 -11.65 31.57 1.99
N ALA A 794 -10.85 32.19 2.86
CA ALA A 794 -9.89 33.22 2.48
C ALA A 794 -8.57 32.57 2.03
N PHE A 795 -7.95 33.13 1.00
CA PHE A 795 -6.67 32.72 0.42
C PHE A 795 -5.73 33.92 0.42
N LEU A 796 -4.65 33.82 1.20
CA LEU A 796 -3.65 34.87 1.35
C LEU A 796 -2.28 34.34 0.89
N GLY A 797 -1.57 35.20 0.17
CA GLY A 797 -0.19 35.03 -0.22
C GLY A 797 0.59 36.31 0.04
N SER A 798 1.74 36.21 0.68
CA SER A 798 2.68 37.32 0.85
C SER A 798 4.12 36.84 0.66
N ALA A 799 5.06 37.78 0.66
CA ALA A 799 6.49 37.52 0.51
C ALA A 799 6.82 36.66 -0.72
N ILE A 800 6.06 36.85 -1.82
CA ILE A 800 6.28 36.09 -3.05
C ILE A 800 7.57 36.58 -3.68
N LYS A 801 8.56 35.69 -3.79
CA LYS A 801 9.89 36.00 -4.31
C LYS A 801 10.26 34.97 -5.36
N ASN A 802 10.63 35.46 -6.54
CA ASN A 802 11.04 34.64 -7.66
C ASN A 802 12.48 35.01 -8.07
N THR A 803 13.39 34.05 -7.94
CA THR A 803 14.80 34.20 -8.32
C THR A 803 15.12 33.52 -9.66
N SER A 804 14.12 32.92 -10.32
CA SER A 804 14.25 32.35 -11.67
C SER A 804 14.07 33.41 -12.76
N GLY A 805 14.34 33.04 -14.02
CA GLY A 805 13.97 33.83 -15.19
C GLY A 805 12.55 33.58 -15.71
N ASP A 806 11.82 32.63 -15.12
CA ASP A 806 10.47 32.25 -15.52
C ASP A 806 9.41 33.16 -14.88
N VAL A 807 8.22 33.26 -15.47
CA VAL A 807 7.12 34.05 -14.91
C VAL A 807 6.50 33.30 -13.74
N ALA A 808 6.32 33.97 -12.59
CA ALA A 808 5.59 33.42 -11.45
C ALA A 808 4.11 33.81 -11.51
N SER A 809 3.22 32.89 -11.14
CA SER A 809 1.79 33.17 -11.04
C SER A 809 1.12 32.31 -9.99
N THR A 810 -0.01 32.80 -9.47
CA THR A 810 -0.93 31.99 -8.68
C THR A 810 -2.16 31.67 -9.50
N THR A 811 -2.50 30.39 -9.60
CA THR A 811 -3.79 29.97 -10.15
C THR A 811 -4.84 30.16 -9.07
N ILE A 812 -5.77 31.09 -9.28
CA ILE A 812 -6.91 31.29 -8.39
C ILE A 812 -7.87 30.11 -8.51
N ASP A 813 -8.13 29.65 -9.73
CA ASP A 813 -8.90 28.43 -9.99
C ASP A 813 -8.62 27.88 -11.40
N GLN A 814 -8.85 26.58 -11.58
CA GLN A 814 -8.92 25.90 -12.86
C GLN A 814 -10.14 24.95 -12.84
N ARG A 815 -11.33 25.53 -13.01
CA ARG A 815 -12.59 24.79 -12.91
C ARG A 815 -12.94 24.14 -14.24
N LYS A 816 -13.07 22.80 -14.26
CA LYS A 816 -13.75 22.08 -15.34
C LYS A 816 -15.17 22.62 -15.53
N ASN A 817 -15.50 23.01 -16.76
CA ASN A 817 -16.80 23.53 -17.16
C ASN A 817 -17.61 22.41 -17.82
N GLU A 818 -18.82 22.14 -17.33
CA GLU A 818 -19.69 21.11 -17.90
C GLU A 818 -20.49 21.68 -19.07
N PRO A 819 -20.42 21.12 -20.29
CA PRO A 819 -21.13 21.67 -21.46
C PRO A 819 -22.66 21.69 -21.33
N THR A 820 -23.23 20.79 -20.53
CA THR A 820 -24.68 20.66 -20.28
C THR A 820 -25.20 21.73 -19.31
N ASN A 821 -24.32 22.26 -18.45
CA ASN A 821 -24.62 23.31 -17.46
C ASN A 821 -23.46 24.32 -17.38
N PRO A 822 -23.24 25.11 -18.45
CA PRO A 822 -22.09 26.00 -18.55
C PRO A 822 -22.21 27.19 -17.59
N TYR A 823 -21.07 27.67 -17.10
CA TYR A 823 -21.04 28.90 -16.31
C TYR A 823 -21.25 30.16 -17.16
N THR A 824 -22.06 31.08 -16.65
CA THR A 824 -22.03 32.50 -17.01
C THR A 824 -21.04 33.21 -16.10
N ILE A 825 -20.09 33.94 -16.68
CA ILE A 825 -18.97 34.54 -15.95
C ILE A 825 -19.25 36.03 -15.77
N TYR A 826 -19.11 36.52 -14.55
CA TYR A 826 -19.22 37.94 -14.23
C TYR A 826 -17.89 38.44 -13.66
N VAL A 827 -17.45 39.61 -14.09
CA VAL A 827 -16.31 40.35 -13.51
C VAL A 827 -16.82 41.69 -13.02
N ASN A 828 -16.63 42.01 -11.75
CA ASN A 828 -17.17 43.23 -11.12
C ASN A 828 -18.68 43.37 -11.36
N ASN A 829 -19.41 42.25 -11.24
CA ASN A 829 -20.85 42.12 -11.49
C ASN A 829 -21.29 42.49 -12.93
N GLN A 830 -20.36 42.53 -13.89
CA GLN A 830 -20.66 42.69 -15.31
C GLN A 830 -20.44 41.36 -16.04
N PRO A 831 -21.37 40.91 -16.90
CA PRO A 831 -21.20 39.67 -17.65
C PRO A 831 -20.04 39.79 -18.64
N GLU A 832 -19.19 38.78 -18.69
CA GLU A 832 -18.02 38.73 -19.57
C GLU A 832 -18.02 37.48 -20.44
N MET A 833 -17.62 37.67 -21.70
CA MET A 833 -17.35 36.57 -22.62
C MET A 833 -15.86 36.27 -22.60
N ILE A 834 -15.50 35.06 -22.15
CA ILE A 834 -14.11 34.62 -22.04
C ILE A 834 -13.72 33.80 -23.28
N SER A 835 -12.60 34.16 -23.91
CA SER A 835 -12.00 33.45 -25.04
C SER A 835 -11.13 32.27 -24.60
N ASP A 836 -10.64 31.50 -25.57
CA ASP A 836 -9.64 30.45 -25.39
C ASP A 836 -8.21 30.98 -25.20
N GLN A 837 -8.00 32.28 -25.45
CA GLN A 837 -6.77 33.02 -25.13
C GLN A 837 -6.89 33.73 -23.79
N ASP A 838 -5.76 33.87 -23.10
CA ASP A 838 -5.68 34.66 -21.87
C ASP A 838 -6.04 36.12 -22.14
N ARG A 839 -7.00 36.62 -21.35
CA ARG A 839 -7.42 38.01 -21.33
C ARG A 839 -7.20 38.59 -19.94
N GLU A 840 -6.49 39.71 -19.89
CA GLU A 840 -6.22 40.46 -18.67
C GLU A 840 -7.44 41.33 -18.27
N TYR A 841 -7.75 41.33 -16.98
CA TYR A 841 -8.78 42.13 -16.32
C TYR A 841 -8.14 42.92 -15.17
N LYS A 842 -7.97 44.22 -15.39
CA LYS A 842 -7.45 45.16 -14.39
C LYS A 842 -8.53 45.57 -13.41
N ASP A 843 -8.10 46.03 -12.23
CA ASP A 843 -8.99 46.57 -11.20
C ASP A 843 -10.12 45.61 -10.80
N THR A 844 -9.86 44.30 -10.87
CA THR A 844 -10.83 43.26 -10.55
C THR A 844 -11.05 43.21 -9.04
N ARG A 845 -12.31 43.33 -8.64
CA ARG A 845 -12.80 43.28 -7.26
C ARG A 845 -13.59 42.00 -7.00
N SER A 846 -14.29 41.49 -8.00
CA SER A 846 -15.00 40.22 -7.91
C SER A 846 -15.03 39.46 -9.23
N ILE A 847 -15.06 38.13 -9.14
CA ILE A 847 -15.41 37.22 -10.22
C ILE A 847 -16.53 36.31 -9.71
N PHE A 848 -17.56 36.07 -10.51
CA PHE A 848 -18.64 35.15 -10.15
C PHE A 848 -18.93 34.19 -11.31
N LEU A 849 -18.85 32.89 -11.03
CA LEU A 849 -19.21 31.81 -11.92
C LEU A 849 -20.63 31.37 -11.58
N GLU A 850 -21.59 31.80 -12.39
CA GLU A 850 -23.02 31.51 -12.20
C GLU A 850 -23.43 30.30 -13.04
N SER A 851 -24.00 29.30 -12.38
CA SER A 851 -24.64 28.13 -12.98
C SER A 851 -26.15 28.24 -12.84
N ARG A 852 -26.89 27.43 -13.60
CA ARG A 852 -28.34 27.27 -13.42
C ARG A 852 -28.68 26.56 -12.09
N ASP A 853 -27.71 25.82 -11.56
CA ASP A 853 -27.78 25.22 -10.24
C ASP A 853 -26.97 26.08 -9.26
N SER A 854 -27.63 26.68 -8.29
CA SER A 854 -26.96 27.54 -7.30
C SER A 854 -25.92 26.78 -6.46
N ASN A 855 -26.06 25.46 -6.31
CA ASN A 855 -25.08 24.60 -5.63
C ASN A 855 -23.82 24.38 -6.46
N ARG A 856 -23.71 25.01 -7.63
CA ARG A 856 -22.50 25.04 -8.45
C ARG A 856 -21.87 26.42 -8.53
N ASN A 857 -22.55 27.46 -8.04
CA ASN A 857 -22.04 28.82 -8.10
C ASN A 857 -20.74 28.98 -7.32
N ILE A 858 -19.82 29.80 -7.85
CA ILE A 858 -18.54 30.08 -7.19
C ILE A 858 -18.22 31.56 -7.33
N GLY A 859 -18.11 32.25 -6.20
CA GLY A 859 -17.69 33.65 -6.14
C GLY A 859 -16.26 33.80 -5.63
N TYR A 860 -15.51 34.72 -6.23
CA TYR A 860 -14.17 35.15 -5.80
C TYR A 860 -14.20 36.64 -5.51
N PHE A 861 -14.00 37.03 -4.26
CA PHE A 861 -13.91 38.42 -3.83
C PHE A 861 -12.46 38.80 -3.52
N PHE A 862 -11.93 39.85 -4.14
CA PHE A 862 -10.55 40.30 -3.92
C PHE A 862 -10.52 41.45 -2.90
N PHE A 863 -9.82 41.24 -1.77
CA PHE A 863 -9.74 42.23 -0.69
C PHE A 863 -9.08 43.55 -1.11
N LYS A 864 -8.22 43.49 -2.13
CA LYS A 864 -7.69 44.64 -2.87
C LYS A 864 -7.95 44.41 -4.34
N LYS A 865 -8.15 45.48 -5.11
CA LYS A 865 -8.27 45.37 -6.57
C LYS A 865 -7.04 44.66 -7.14
N ALA A 866 -7.27 43.64 -7.97
CA ALA A 866 -6.21 42.82 -8.55
C ALA A 866 -6.23 42.89 -10.08
N THR A 867 -5.08 42.66 -10.69
CA THR A 867 -5.00 42.35 -12.13
C THR A 867 -4.96 40.83 -12.26
N ILE A 868 -5.96 40.28 -12.93
CA ILE A 868 -6.09 38.83 -13.15
C ILE A 868 -6.18 38.55 -14.64
N SER A 869 -5.86 37.32 -15.02
CA SER A 869 -6.04 36.81 -16.37
C SER A 869 -7.00 35.64 -16.33
N MET A 870 -7.87 35.57 -17.33
CA MET A 870 -8.79 34.44 -17.49
C MET A 870 -8.82 33.94 -18.93
N MET A 871 -8.99 32.62 -19.04
CA MET A 871 -9.30 31.94 -20.28
C MET A 871 -10.35 30.84 -20.04
N LYS A 872 -11.09 30.50 -21.08
CA LYS A 872 -11.99 29.35 -21.13
C LYS A 872 -11.63 28.51 -22.34
N ARG A 873 -11.00 27.37 -22.11
CA ARG A 873 -10.33 26.59 -23.17
C ARG A 873 -10.62 25.11 -23.06
N LEU A 874 -10.82 24.47 -24.21
CA LEU A 874 -10.81 23.02 -24.34
C LEU A 874 -9.38 22.50 -24.21
N GLN A 875 -9.15 21.62 -23.24
CA GLN A 875 -7.85 21.03 -22.93
C GLN A 875 -7.91 19.53 -23.24
N ASP A 876 -6.95 19.06 -24.02
CA ASP A 876 -6.81 17.66 -24.44
C ASP A 876 -5.70 16.94 -23.67
N GLY A 877 -5.80 15.62 -23.62
CA GLY A 877 -4.74 14.77 -23.10
C GLY A 877 -5.07 13.28 -23.21
N THR A 878 -4.25 12.45 -22.57
CA THR A 878 -4.43 11.00 -22.53
C THR A 878 -4.08 10.47 -21.14
N TRP A 879 -4.75 9.41 -20.70
CA TRP A 879 -4.38 8.73 -19.45
C TRP A 879 -2.95 8.19 -19.52
N LYS A 880 -2.50 7.71 -20.68
CA LYS A 880 -1.11 7.24 -20.90
C LYS A 880 -0.05 8.31 -20.59
N ALA A 881 -0.34 9.58 -20.89
CA ALA A 881 0.59 10.68 -20.65
C ALA A 881 0.88 10.88 -19.15
N ILE A 882 -0.11 10.62 -18.29
CA ILE A 882 0.04 10.72 -16.83
C ILE A 882 0.32 9.38 -16.16
N ASN A 883 0.08 8.26 -16.85
CA ASN A 883 0.34 6.90 -16.37
C ASN A 883 0.64 5.95 -17.55
N GLN A 884 1.89 5.50 -17.68
CA GLN A 884 2.37 4.76 -18.85
C GLN A 884 1.59 3.47 -19.17
N SER A 885 0.93 2.88 -18.16
CA SER A 885 0.17 1.63 -18.30
C SER A 885 -1.25 1.82 -18.84
N GLN A 886 -1.72 3.06 -18.94
CA GLN A 886 -3.10 3.39 -19.32
C GLN A 886 -3.26 3.62 -20.83
N THR A 887 -4.51 3.79 -21.26
CA THR A 887 -4.88 4.05 -22.66
C THR A 887 -4.33 5.37 -23.20
N ASP A 888 -3.89 5.36 -24.46
CA ASP A 888 -3.53 6.56 -25.25
C ASP A 888 -4.72 7.16 -26.00
N THR A 889 -5.95 6.71 -25.74
CA THR A 889 -7.15 7.33 -26.32
C THR A 889 -7.23 8.80 -25.92
N PRO A 890 -7.30 9.74 -26.89
CA PRO A 890 -7.46 11.16 -26.60
C PRO A 890 -8.76 11.44 -25.87
N VAL A 891 -8.67 12.28 -24.84
CA VAL A 891 -9.80 12.78 -24.04
C VAL A 891 -9.68 14.29 -23.94
N GLN A 892 -10.79 14.98 -23.68
CA GLN A 892 -10.84 16.44 -23.62
C GLN A 892 -11.90 16.92 -22.63
N ASN A 893 -11.63 18.06 -21.99
CA ASN A 893 -12.58 18.79 -21.15
C ASN A 893 -12.38 20.30 -21.32
N GLU A 894 -13.44 21.10 -21.17
CA GLU A 894 -13.33 22.56 -21.14
C GLU A 894 -13.02 23.02 -19.72
N PHE A 895 -12.08 23.95 -19.56
CA PHE A 895 -11.72 24.53 -18.28
C PHE A 895 -11.79 26.05 -18.32
N ILE A 896 -12.24 26.65 -17.22
CA ILE A 896 -12.10 28.08 -16.91
C ILE A 896 -10.88 28.21 -16.00
N THR A 897 -9.85 28.89 -16.46
CA THR A 897 -8.63 29.15 -15.68
C THR A 897 -8.59 30.63 -15.30
N ILE A 898 -8.37 30.91 -14.02
CA ILE A 898 -8.22 32.25 -13.45
C ILE A 898 -6.86 32.30 -12.77
N HIS A 899 -6.00 33.25 -13.13
CA HIS A 899 -4.68 33.38 -12.51
C HIS A 899 -4.27 34.84 -12.28
N GLN A 900 -3.38 35.04 -11.31
CA GLN A 900 -2.77 36.32 -11.00
C GLN A 900 -1.25 36.19 -11.18
N ALA A 901 -0.66 37.01 -12.03
CA ALA A 901 0.79 37.05 -12.23
C ALA A 901 1.49 37.78 -11.07
N HIS A 902 2.70 37.34 -10.74
CA HIS A 902 3.58 37.95 -9.72
C HIS A 902 4.86 38.41 -10.40
N THR A 903 5.02 39.73 -10.51
CA THR A 903 6.05 40.34 -11.39
C THR A 903 7.09 41.14 -10.64
N VAL A 904 6.89 41.35 -9.35
CA VAL A 904 7.78 42.11 -8.47
C VAL A 904 8.18 41.28 -7.26
N ASP A 905 9.34 41.58 -6.69
CA ASP A 905 9.75 40.96 -5.42
C ASP A 905 8.81 41.39 -4.29
N ASN A 906 8.52 40.44 -3.39
CA ASN A 906 7.55 40.59 -2.29
C ASN A 906 6.12 40.87 -2.78
N ASP A 907 5.71 40.27 -3.90
CA ASP A 907 4.33 40.34 -4.38
C ASP A 907 3.35 39.64 -3.41
N SER A 908 2.05 39.83 -3.63
CA SER A 908 1.00 39.29 -2.77
C SER A 908 -0.32 39.03 -3.51
N TYR A 909 -1.13 38.11 -2.97
CA TYR A 909 -2.53 37.94 -3.33
C TYR A 909 -3.39 37.83 -2.08
N ALA A 910 -4.64 38.27 -2.17
CA ALA A 910 -5.62 38.12 -1.09
C ALA A 910 -7.04 38.11 -1.67
N TYR A 911 -7.69 36.96 -1.60
CA TYR A 911 -9.07 36.79 -2.06
C TYR A 911 -9.87 35.86 -1.14
N MET A 912 -11.19 35.89 -1.28
CA MET A 912 -12.16 35.04 -0.58
C MET A 912 -12.94 34.25 -1.62
N MET A 913 -12.99 32.92 -1.46
CA MET A 913 -13.89 32.05 -2.21
C MET A 913 -15.20 31.87 -1.43
N ILE A 914 -16.34 32.04 -2.11
CA ILE A 914 -17.69 31.90 -1.56
C ILE A 914 -18.49 30.97 -2.49
N PRO A 915 -18.56 29.66 -2.18
CA PRO A 915 -19.31 28.69 -2.98
C PRO A 915 -20.80 28.69 -2.63
N ASN A 916 -21.61 28.15 -3.53
CA ASN A 916 -23.01 27.76 -3.31
C ASN A 916 -23.92 28.89 -2.81
N VAL A 917 -23.74 30.09 -3.38
CA VAL A 917 -24.57 31.27 -3.13
C VAL A 917 -25.13 31.82 -4.43
N THR A 918 -26.28 32.49 -4.34
CA THR A 918 -26.79 33.28 -5.48
C THR A 918 -25.89 34.50 -5.71
N ARG A 919 -25.94 35.09 -6.91
CA ARG A 919 -25.16 36.30 -7.22
C ARG A 919 -25.54 37.46 -6.31
N GLU A 920 -26.83 37.64 -6.00
CA GLU A 920 -27.30 38.69 -5.09
C GLU A 920 -26.80 38.48 -3.66
N GLU A 921 -26.70 37.23 -3.21
CA GLU A 921 -26.11 36.88 -1.91
C GLU A 921 -24.60 37.09 -1.91
N PHE A 922 -23.90 36.73 -2.99
CA PHE A 922 -22.46 36.96 -3.15
C PHE A 922 -22.10 38.45 -3.07
N GLU A 923 -22.84 39.34 -3.75
CA GLU A 923 -22.62 40.79 -3.68
C GLU A 923 -22.83 41.33 -2.26
N ARG A 924 -23.87 40.85 -1.56
CA ARG A 924 -24.14 41.23 -0.16
C ARG A 924 -23.03 40.77 0.79
N LEU A 925 -22.58 39.53 0.65
CA LEU A 925 -21.48 38.97 1.45
C LEU A 925 -20.18 39.71 1.15
N SER A 926 -19.86 39.95 -0.12
CA SER A 926 -18.67 40.71 -0.54
C SER A 926 -18.60 42.09 0.09
N ALA A 927 -19.73 42.81 0.15
CA ALA A 927 -19.80 44.13 0.81
C ALA A 927 -19.47 44.05 2.31
N SER A 928 -19.89 42.98 3.00
CA SER A 928 -19.58 42.79 4.44
C SER A 928 -18.10 42.46 4.72
N LEU A 929 -17.37 42.02 3.69
CA LEU A 929 -15.98 41.58 3.78
C LEU A 929 -14.95 42.66 3.40
N GLU A 930 -15.39 43.85 2.94
CA GLU A 930 -14.50 44.88 2.41
C GLU A 930 -13.36 45.29 3.36
N ASN A 931 -13.64 45.32 4.67
CA ASN A 931 -12.69 45.67 5.72
C ASN A 931 -12.16 44.45 6.48
N GLY A 932 -12.31 43.25 5.91
CA GLY A 932 -11.91 42.00 6.54
C GLY A 932 -10.41 41.72 6.49
N LEU A 933 -9.68 42.23 5.51
CA LEU A 933 -8.22 42.06 5.43
C LEU A 933 -7.50 43.13 6.25
N TRP A 934 -6.85 42.73 7.34
CA TRP A 934 -6.15 43.66 8.22
C TRP A 934 -4.67 43.72 7.90
N GLU A 935 -4.02 42.57 7.74
CA GLU A 935 -2.62 42.48 7.32
C GLU A 935 -2.39 41.33 6.34
N ASN A 936 -1.46 41.54 5.41
CA ASN A 936 -0.93 40.51 4.51
C ASN A 936 0.50 40.88 4.10
N ASN A 937 1.45 40.64 4.99
CA ASN A 937 2.87 40.98 4.81
C ASN A 937 3.75 39.76 5.15
N GLU A 938 5.07 39.95 5.12
CA GLU A 938 6.06 38.90 5.31
C GLU A 938 6.12 38.34 6.74
N THR A 939 5.64 39.06 7.76
CA THR A 939 5.67 38.60 9.15
C THR A 939 4.31 38.16 9.66
N THR A 940 3.23 38.74 9.14
CA THR A 940 1.87 38.55 9.67
C THR A 940 0.80 38.61 8.58
N GLN A 941 -0.17 37.70 8.67
CA GLN A 941 -1.39 37.67 7.85
C GLN A 941 -2.62 37.63 8.76
N ILE A 942 -3.57 38.55 8.58
CA ILE A 942 -4.76 38.69 9.44
C ILE A 942 -6.00 38.92 8.59
N VAL A 943 -7.00 38.06 8.80
CA VAL A 943 -8.36 38.23 8.28
C VAL A 943 -9.35 38.24 9.44
N TYR A 944 -10.30 39.18 9.41
CA TYR A 944 -11.39 39.29 10.36
C TYR A 944 -12.74 39.04 9.67
N ASP A 945 -13.45 37.99 10.09
CA ASP A 945 -14.84 37.79 9.75
C ASP A 945 -15.73 38.54 10.74
N THR A 946 -16.22 39.71 10.30
CA THR A 946 -17.10 40.59 11.07
C THR A 946 -18.43 39.94 11.42
N THR A 947 -18.92 39.01 10.61
CA THR A 947 -20.22 38.34 10.81
C THR A 947 -20.13 37.33 11.96
N GLN A 948 -19.00 36.65 12.06
CA GLN A 948 -18.75 35.66 13.12
C GLN A 948 -18.00 36.22 14.32
N GLY A 949 -17.39 37.41 14.21
CA GLY A 949 -16.50 37.96 15.23
C GLY A 949 -15.23 37.12 15.41
N ILE A 950 -14.66 36.59 14.31
CA ILE A 950 -13.51 35.69 14.32
C ILE A 950 -12.32 36.31 13.60
N TRP A 951 -11.15 36.31 14.24
CA TRP A 951 -9.86 36.59 13.62
C TRP A 951 -9.16 35.28 13.27
N GLY A 952 -8.75 35.16 12.02
CA GLY A 952 -7.71 34.24 11.59
C GLY A 952 -6.39 34.97 11.48
N ILE A 953 -5.35 34.46 12.15
CA ILE A 953 -4.02 35.08 12.20
C ILE A 953 -2.95 34.04 11.93
N VAL A 954 -1.99 34.37 11.06
CA VAL A 954 -0.74 33.62 10.92
C VAL A 954 0.42 34.55 11.20
N LYS A 955 1.27 34.17 12.16
CA LYS A 955 2.51 34.87 12.51
C LYS A 955 3.70 34.04 12.09
N TYR A 956 4.57 34.63 11.29
CA TYR A 956 5.84 34.05 10.85
C TYR A 956 7.02 34.44 11.76
N ASP A 957 6.80 35.24 12.80
CA ASP A 957 7.80 35.60 13.81
C ASP A 957 7.19 35.73 15.22
N ASP A 958 8.04 35.96 16.22
CA ASP A 958 7.67 36.17 17.62
C ASP A 958 7.49 37.65 17.98
N SER A 959 7.29 38.53 16.99
CA SER A 959 7.01 39.94 17.27
C SER A 959 5.64 40.09 17.95
N VAL A 960 5.48 41.10 18.81
CA VAL A 960 4.17 41.39 19.42
C VAL A 960 3.28 42.09 18.39
N THR A 961 2.17 41.45 18.00
CA THR A 961 1.15 42.04 17.15
C THR A 961 -0.05 42.44 18.00
N THR A 962 -0.38 43.74 18.02
CA THR A 962 -1.55 44.27 18.74
C THR A 962 -2.73 44.40 17.79
N ILE A 963 -3.87 43.81 18.13
CA ILE A 963 -5.06 43.71 17.28
C ILE A 963 -6.15 44.64 17.85
N SER A 964 -6.40 45.75 17.15
CA SER A 964 -7.44 46.75 17.49
C SER A 964 -7.41 47.26 18.94
N ASP A 965 -6.23 47.38 19.56
CA ASP A 965 -6.05 47.70 20.99
C ASP A 965 -6.88 46.82 21.95
N GLN A 966 -7.36 45.67 21.46
CA GLN A 966 -8.22 44.73 22.18
C GLN A 966 -7.40 43.59 22.77
N PHE A 967 -6.41 43.09 22.03
CA PHE A 967 -5.55 42.02 22.49
C PHE A 967 -4.20 42.03 21.75
N GLN A 968 -3.26 41.23 22.25
CA GLN A 968 -1.94 40.99 21.66
C GLN A 968 -1.75 39.50 21.42
N VAL A 969 -1.07 39.17 20.33
CA VAL A 969 -0.52 37.84 20.04
C VAL A 969 0.98 37.97 19.79
N PHE A 970 1.79 37.03 20.27
CA PHE A 970 3.24 37.27 20.37
C PHE A 970 4.14 36.04 20.20
N LYS A 971 3.61 34.91 19.71
CA LYS A 971 4.43 33.79 19.21
C LYS A 971 4.20 33.51 17.73
N ARG A 972 5.21 33.01 17.04
CA ARG A 972 5.09 32.41 15.70
C ARG A 972 4.09 31.24 15.74
N GLY A 973 3.24 31.12 14.73
CA GLY A 973 2.19 30.09 14.64
C GLY A 973 0.89 30.60 14.05
N MET A 974 -0.12 29.73 14.07
CA MET A 974 -1.48 30.04 13.58
C MET A 974 -2.41 30.26 14.77
N TYR A 975 -3.30 31.23 14.66
CA TYR A 975 -4.31 31.56 15.65
C TYR A 975 -5.68 31.64 15.01
N MET A 976 -6.68 31.15 15.73
CA MET A 976 -8.08 31.42 15.49
C MET A 976 -8.67 31.95 16.78
N ILE A 977 -9.22 33.16 16.74
CA ILE A 977 -9.72 33.86 17.92
C ILE A 977 -11.16 34.28 17.67
N ARG A 978 -12.09 33.88 18.55
CA ARG A 978 -13.49 34.32 18.51
C ARG A 978 -13.76 35.25 19.67
N LYS A 979 -14.39 36.39 19.38
CA LYS A 979 -14.93 37.28 20.42
C LYS A 979 -16.20 36.68 21.01
N GLU A 980 -16.22 36.50 22.32
CA GLU A 980 -17.38 36.07 23.08
C GLU A 980 -17.91 37.23 23.93
N VAL A 981 -19.10 37.05 24.54
CA VAL A 981 -19.69 38.06 25.44
C VAL A 981 -18.78 38.35 26.65
N SER A 982 -18.05 37.34 27.14
CA SER A 982 -17.23 37.41 28.37
C SER A 982 -15.72 37.37 28.13
N GLY A 983 -15.24 37.58 26.89
CA GLY A 983 -13.80 37.55 26.57
C GLY A 983 -13.53 36.98 25.19
N TYR A 984 -12.52 36.10 25.08
CA TYR A 984 -12.09 35.49 23.83
C TYR A 984 -11.91 33.97 23.95
N THR A 985 -12.38 33.24 22.94
CA THR A 985 -11.98 31.86 22.70
C THR A 985 -10.76 31.88 21.79
N VAL A 986 -9.63 31.32 22.24
CA VAL A 986 -8.34 31.35 21.53
C VAL A 986 -7.90 29.93 21.23
N SER A 987 -7.70 29.62 19.95
CA SER A 987 -7.02 28.41 19.50
C SER A 987 -5.67 28.79 18.89
N TYR A 988 -4.60 28.10 19.28
CA TYR A 988 -3.23 28.30 18.78
C TYR A 988 -2.60 26.97 18.39
N TYR A 989 -1.83 26.97 17.31
CA TYR A 989 -1.03 25.83 16.89
C TYR A 989 0.33 26.28 16.32
N ASN A 990 1.38 25.65 16.82
CA ASN A 990 2.73 25.74 16.26
C ASN A 990 2.95 24.56 15.31
N PRO A 991 3.03 24.78 13.99
CA PRO A 991 3.21 23.71 13.01
C PRO A 991 4.60 23.05 13.03
N GLU A 992 5.62 23.73 13.53
CA GLU A 992 7.00 23.23 13.56
C GLU A 992 7.19 22.24 14.71
N THR A 993 6.64 22.54 15.89
CA THR A 993 6.64 21.62 17.04
C THR A 993 5.47 20.64 17.02
N GLN A 994 4.44 20.92 16.22
CA GLN A 994 3.17 20.19 16.16
C GLN A 994 2.39 20.21 17.48
N GLU A 995 2.47 21.33 18.20
CA GLU A 995 1.89 21.50 19.53
C GLU A 995 1.04 22.77 19.63
N SER A 996 0.05 22.74 20.52
CA SER A 996 -0.60 23.95 21.02
C SER A 996 0.23 24.54 22.19
N ALA A 997 -0.23 25.65 22.76
CA ALA A 997 0.38 26.28 23.92
C ALA A 997 -0.69 26.85 24.85
N PRO A 998 -0.41 27.00 26.16
CA PRO A 998 -1.30 27.71 27.07
C PRO A 998 -1.66 29.10 26.55
N THR A 999 -2.91 29.53 26.70
CA THR A 999 -3.42 30.78 26.12
C THR A 999 -2.58 31.99 26.56
N GLU A 1000 -2.19 32.07 27.82
CA GLU A 1000 -1.39 33.15 28.40
C GLU A 1000 0.04 33.25 27.82
N GLU A 1001 0.55 32.19 27.19
CA GLU A 1001 1.85 32.20 26.53
C GLU A 1001 1.81 32.76 25.12
N VAL A 1002 0.63 32.90 24.52
CA VAL A 1002 0.49 33.25 23.10
C VAL A 1002 -0.46 34.43 22.88
N PHE A 1003 -1.33 34.72 23.85
CA PHE A 1003 -2.39 35.70 23.78
C PHE A 1003 -2.48 36.52 25.08
N LYS A 1004 -2.77 37.82 24.93
CA LYS A 1004 -3.02 38.72 26.05
C LYS A 1004 -4.14 39.71 25.70
N GLU A 1005 -5.24 39.67 26.46
CA GLU A 1005 -6.29 40.68 26.36
C GLU A 1005 -5.81 42.02 26.93
N LEU A 1006 -6.17 43.11 26.26
CA LEU A 1006 -5.91 44.48 26.68
C LEU A 1006 -7.19 45.07 27.28
N ILE A 1007 -7.19 45.30 28.59
CA ILE A 1007 -8.30 45.97 29.26
C ILE A 1007 -8.26 47.45 28.87
N PRO A 1008 -9.36 48.04 28.35
CA PRO A 1008 -9.40 49.46 28.06
C PRO A 1008 -9.12 50.24 29.35
N THR A 1009 -8.03 51.00 29.39
CA THR A 1009 -7.77 51.93 30.48
C THR A 1009 -8.90 52.94 30.47
N ALA A 1010 -9.77 52.93 31.49
CA ALA A 1010 -10.75 53.98 31.68
C ALA A 1010 -10.02 55.32 31.59
N SER A 1011 -10.41 56.18 30.63
CA SER A 1011 -9.78 57.48 30.47
C SER A 1011 -9.89 58.21 31.80
N SER A 1012 -8.76 58.43 32.47
CA SER A 1012 -8.68 59.32 33.61
C SER A 1012 -9.21 60.67 33.16
N SER A 1013 -10.38 61.07 33.66
CA SER A 1013 -10.93 62.40 33.51
C SER A 1013 -9.84 63.41 33.86
N VAL A 1014 -9.39 64.17 32.86
CA VAL A 1014 -8.53 65.33 33.07
C VAL A 1014 -9.33 66.33 33.87
N THR A 1015 -9.04 66.43 35.16
CA THR A 1015 -9.49 67.53 36.01
C THR A 1015 -8.74 68.77 35.54
N SER A 1016 -9.36 69.55 34.64
CA SER A 1016 -8.85 70.86 34.25
C SER A 1016 -8.99 71.82 35.43
N THR A 1017 -7.88 72.18 36.06
CA THR A 1017 -7.79 73.33 36.94
C THR A 1017 -7.86 74.61 36.11
N SER A 1018 -8.91 75.38 36.35
CA SER A 1018 -9.16 76.69 35.74
C SER A 1018 -8.21 77.77 36.27
N SER A 1019 -7.63 78.56 35.36
CA SER A 1019 -7.27 79.97 35.58
C SER A 1019 -8.11 80.84 34.63
N PRO A 1020 -8.51 82.07 35.02
CA PRO A 1020 -9.68 82.73 34.45
C PRO A 1020 -9.36 83.86 33.46
N LEU A 1021 -10.45 84.39 32.87
CA LEU A 1021 -10.60 85.49 31.90
C LEU A 1021 -10.39 85.07 30.44
N SER A 1022 -11.25 85.40 29.48
CA SER A 1022 -12.43 86.27 29.43
C SER A 1022 -13.23 85.87 28.20
N THR A 1023 -14.55 86.07 28.17
CA THR A 1023 -15.28 86.80 27.10
C THR A 1023 -16.79 86.55 27.20
N ASN A 1024 -17.49 87.66 27.36
CA ASN A 1024 -18.77 88.04 26.77
C ASN A 1024 -19.78 86.95 26.38
N THR A 1025 -20.83 86.92 27.18
CA THR A 1025 -22.23 86.69 26.79
C THR A 1025 -22.65 87.49 25.56
N SER A 1026 -23.42 86.84 24.68
CA SER A 1026 -24.51 87.34 23.80
C SER A 1026 -24.74 86.26 22.73
N THR A 1027 -25.91 85.74 22.37
CA THR A 1027 -27.31 85.93 22.74
C THR A 1027 -28.12 84.95 21.85
N ILE A 1028 -29.11 84.26 22.45
CA ILE A 1028 -30.53 84.20 21.98
C ILE A 1028 -30.75 83.64 20.56
N SER A 1029 -31.36 82.47 20.34
CA SER A 1029 -32.80 82.14 20.44
C SER A 1029 -33.02 80.94 19.49
N SER A 1030 -34.01 80.07 19.52
CA SER A 1030 -35.24 79.92 20.31
C SER A 1030 -36.00 78.71 19.73
N ILE A 1031 -36.63 77.89 20.60
CA ILE A 1031 -38.06 77.49 20.56
C ILE A 1031 -38.49 76.59 19.37
N ALA A 1032 -39.23 75.49 19.51
CA ALA A 1032 -39.89 74.80 20.61
C ALA A 1032 -40.53 73.49 20.08
N THR A 1033 -40.46 72.39 20.83
CA THR A 1033 -41.57 71.63 21.48
C THR A 1033 -42.62 70.98 20.54
N ASN A 1034 -43.18 69.79 20.78
CA ASN A 1034 -43.63 69.28 22.06
C ASN A 1034 -44.07 67.79 21.98
N SER A 1035 -44.24 67.22 23.18
CA SER A 1035 -45.24 66.21 23.63
C SER A 1035 -44.83 64.75 23.87
N LEU A 1036 -44.55 64.48 25.16
CA LEU A 1036 -44.85 63.28 25.99
C LEU A 1036 -46.38 62.94 26.01
N PRO A 1037 -46.95 61.94 26.75
CA PRO A 1037 -46.41 61.16 27.89
C PRO A 1037 -46.87 59.67 28.09
N THR A 1038 -46.19 59.00 29.03
CA THR A 1038 -46.67 58.04 30.08
C THR A 1038 -47.38 56.69 29.79
N GLN A 1039 -46.73 55.62 30.30
CA GLN A 1039 -47.18 54.38 30.99
C GLN A 1039 -48.56 54.44 31.71
N PRO A 1040 -49.31 53.32 32.01
CA PRO A 1040 -48.82 52.24 32.91
C PRO A 1040 -49.47 50.80 32.89
N LEU A 1041 -48.70 49.83 33.43
CA LEU A 1041 -48.99 48.73 34.40
C LEU A 1041 -50.11 47.64 34.28
N THR A 1042 -49.75 46.49 34.89
CA THR A 1042 -50.54 45.38 35.52
C THR A 1042 -51.11 44.29 34.62
N SER A 1043 -51.22 42.99 34.95
CA SER A 1043 -51.04 42.14 36.17
C SER A 1043 -51.09 40.67 35.68
N ASP A 1044 -50.28 39.69 36.12
CA ASP A 1044 -50.16 39.02 37.43
C ASP A 1044 -51.01 37.74 37.60
N THR A 1045 -50.42 36.73 38.28
CA THR A 1045 -51.02 35.55 38.97
C THR A 1045 -51.57 34.36 38.13
N SER A 1046 -51.43 33.06 38.48
CA SER A 1046 -50.86 32.38 39.67
C SER A 1046 -50.85 30.84 39.52
N SER A 1047 -49.85 30.20 40.16
CA SER A 1047 -49.91 28.98 41.02
C SER A 1047 -50.38 27.62 40.43
N SER A 1048 -49.91 26.44 40.84
CA SER A 1048 -49.32 26.01 42.12
C SER A 1048 -48.69 24.59 41.99
N ASP A 1049 -47.57 24.37 42.70
CA ASP A 1049 -47.27 23.27 43.65
C ASP A 1049 -47.37 21.77 43.26
N SER A 1050 -46.57 20.83 43.79
CA SER A 1050 -45.26 20.77 44.46
C SER A 1050 -44.97 19.33 44.92
N ARG A 1051 -43.69 19.11 45.28
CA ARG A 1051 -43.10 18.16 46.25
C ARG A 1051 -42.38 16.93 45.66
N GLN A 1052 -41.37 16.35 46.32
CA GLN A 1052 -40.16 16.80 47.03
C GLN A 1052 -39.49 15.51 47.59
N ILE A 1053 -38.15 15.51 47.67
CA ILE A 1053 -37.27 14.80 48.64
C ILE A 1053 -37.06 13.26 48.46
N GLU A 1054 -35.82 12.84 48.17
CA GLU A 1054 -34.86 12.24 49.14
C GLU A 1054 -33.48 11.98 48.51
N SER A 1055 -32.44 12.42 49.22
CA SER A 1055 -31.05 11.91 49.10
C SER A 1055 -30.89 10.65 49.96
N PRO A 1056 -29.82 9.86 49.79
CA PRO A 1056 -28.74 10.04 50.75
C PRO A 1056 -27.32 9.93 50.17
N THR A 1057 -26.44 10.71 50.79
CA THR A 1057 -25.00 10.57 50.86
C THR A 1057 -24.59 9.32 51.66
N SER A 1058 -23.51 8.64 51.24
CA SER A 1058 -22.51 8.13 52.19
C SER A 1058 -21.16 7.92 51.52
N SER A 1059 -20.18 8.61 52.09
CA SER A 1059 -18.74 8.53 51.92
C SER A 1059 -18.12 7.17 52.26
N THR A 1060 -16.99 6.83 51.62
CA THR A 1060 -15.82 6.40 52.40
C THR A 1060 -14.52 6.76 51.69
N THR A 1061 -13.77 7.64 52.33
CA THR A 1061 -12.41 8.08 52.05
C THR A 1061 -11.40 7.03 52.49
N LYS A 1062 -10.32 6.82 51.73
CA LYS A 1062 -8.99 6.49 52.28
C LYS A 1062 -7.88 7.17 51.46
N THR A 1063 -7.40 8.27 52.02
CA THR A 1063 -6.04 8.86 51.98
C THR A 1063 -4.98 7.75 52.17
N THR A 1064 -3.74 7.74 51.70
CA THR A 1064 -2.61 8.71 51.60
C THR A 1064 -1.51 7.87 50.86
N THR A 1065 -0.51 8.33 50.11
CA THR A 1065 0.63 9.17 50.49
C THR A 1065 1.57 9.28 49.29
N SER A 1066 2.09 10.48 49.10
CA SER A 1066 3.28 10.83 48.32
C SER A 1066 4.54 10.08 48.76
N LEU A 1067 5.40 9.70 47.82
CA LEU A 1067 6.83 9.52 48.05
C LEU A 1067 7.64 10.18 46.93
N SER A 1068 8.25 11.30 47.29
CA SER A 1068 9.41 11.91 46.67
C SER A 1068 10.65 11.04 46.84
N SER A 1069 11.56 11.05 45.86
CA SER A 1069 12.97 10.82 46.11
C SER A 1069 13.81 11.71 45.20
N ASP A 1070 14.21 12.86 45.75
CA ASP A 1070 15.43 13.56 45.37
C ASP A 1070 16.64 12.76 45.91
N GLN A 1071 17.63 12.51 45.05
CA GLN A 1071 19.02 12.51 45.47
C GLN A 1071 19.88 13.16 44.40
N THR A 1072 20.44 14.31 44.77
CA THR A 1072 21.60 14.95 44.14
C THR A 1072 22.88 14.37 44.73
N GLN A 1073 23.87 14.06 43.89
CA GLN A 1073 25.25 14.48 44.15
C GLN A 1073 26.14 14.41 42.89
N GLN A 1074 26.96 15.46 42.79
CA GLN A 1074 27.94 15.79 41.76
C GLN A 1074 29.07 14.76 41.63
N ASN A 1075 29.59 14.56 40.42
CA ASN A 1075 31.01 14.86 40.18
C ASN A 1075 31.38 15.06 38.70
N SER A 1076 32.32 15.98 38.52
CA SER A 1076 32.96 16.52 37.33
C SER A 1076 33.69 15.51 36.44
N GLY A 1077 33.74 15.77 35.12
CA GLY A 1077 34.69 15.14 34.21
C GLY A 1077 34.57 15.64 32.76
N THR A 1078 35.55 16.42 32.33
CA THR A 1078 35.59 17.24 31.12
C THR A 1078 36.07 16.46 29.86
N ILE A 1079 35.69 16.97 28.67
CA ILE A 1079 36.34 16.85 27.32
C ILE A 1079 36.12 15.55 26.49
N GLN A 1080 35.30 15.61 25.42
CA GLN A 1080 35.80 15.76 24.03
C GLN A 1080 34.66 15.92 23.01
N LYS A 1081 34.70 17.06 22.29
CA LYS A 1081 34.01 17.33 21.03
C LYS A 1081 34.31 16.21 20.03
N LYS A 1082 33.29 15.57 19.46
CA LYS A 1082 33.44 14.84 18.19
C LYS A 1082 32.80 15.66 17.08
N ILE A 1083 33.68 16.30 16.32
CA ILE A 1083 33.42 17.00 15.07
C ILE A 1083 32.98 15.95 14.05
N LEU A 1084 31.78 16.11 13.49
CA LEU A 1084 31.36 15.41 12.28
C LEU A 1084 32.02 16.10 11.08
N PRO A 1085 32.67 15.38 10.14
CA PRO A 1085 33.26 16.02 8.99
C PRO A 1085 32.16 16.45 8.00
N LYS A 1086 32.24 17.72 7.58
CA LYS A 1086 31.58 18.25 6.39
C LYS A 1086 32.40 17.88 5.14
N THR A 1087 31.66 17.65 4.05
CA THR A 1087 31.95 17.93 2.63
C THR A 1087 33.16 17.29 1.96
N GLY A 1088 32.90 16.66 0.80
CA GLY A 1088 33.90 16.38 -0.23
C GLY A 1088 33.25 16.48 -1.62
N GLU A 1089 33.35 17.66 -2.24
CA GLU A 1089 33.15 17.88 -3.67
C GLU A 1089 34.25 17.20 -4.50
N LEU A 1090 33.85 16.74 -5.68
CA LEU A 1090 34.55 16.70 -6.97
C LEU A 1090 36.10 16.81 -6.99
N THR A 1091 36.74 15.80 -7.58
CA THR A 1091 37.84 16.04 -8.54
C THR A 1091 37.84 15.01 -9.67
N SER A 1092 37.56 15.52 -10.85
CA SER A 1092 38.00 15.03 -12.17
C SER A 1092 39.53 15.07 -12.31
N LEU A 1093 40.11 14.13 -13.07
CA LEU A 1093 41.30 14.42 -13.88
C LEU A 1093 41.21 13.73 -15.24
N ALA A 1094 41.21 14.57 -16.27
CA ALA A 1094 41.17 14.29 -17.69
C ALA A 1094 42.58 14.12 -18.28
N LEU A 1095 42.65 13.85 -19.61
CA LEU A 1095 43.60 14.36 -20.64
C LEU A 1095 43.85 13.26 -21.72
N ILE A 1096 43.85 13.40 -23.07
CA ILE A 1096 43.54 14.36 -24.17
C ILE A 1096 43.43 13.42 -25.43
N VAL A 1097 42.72 13.63 -26.55
CA VAL A 1097 42.99 14.56 -27.67
C VAL A 1097 41.92 14.39 -28.77
N LEU A 1098 41.33 15.54 -29.15
CA LEU A 1098 40.78 16.05 -30.43
C LEU A 1098 40.16 15.13 -31.51
N GLY A 1099 39.04 15.62 -32.06
CA GLY A 1099 38.60 15.31 -33.44
C GLY A 1099 37.21 15.83 -33.81
N LEU A 1100 37.09 17.14 -34.01
CA LEU A 1100 35.90 17.94 -34.36
C LEU A 1100 35.21 17.59 -35.72
N VAL A 1101 33.91 17.96 -35.80
CA VAL A 1101 33.19 18.59 -36.94
C VAL A 1101 32.27 17.74 -37.86
N THR A 1102 30.96 17.96 -37.61
CA THR A 1102 29.82 18.25 -38.53
C THR A 1102 29.31 17.23 -39.56
N GLY A 1103 27.97 17.21 -39.70
CA GLY A 1103 27.35 17.46 -41.01
C GLY A 1103 26.38 16.40 -41.52
N ILE A 1104 25.08 16.67 -41.33
CA ILE A 1104 23.97 16.61 -42.32
C ILE A 1104 24.24 15.77 -43.59
N PHE A 1105 23.40 14.78 -43.87
CA PHE A 1105 22.74 14.49 -45.18
C PHE A 1105 21.83 13.26 -44.94
N SER A 1106 20.51 13.40 -44.84
CA SER A 1106 19.52 13.58 -45.93
C SER A 1106 19.30 12.34 -46.81
N LEU A 1107 18.03 11.91 -46.84
CA LEU A 1107 17.25 11.40 -47.98
C LEU A 1107 17.86 10.21 -48.74
N LYS A 1108 17.16 9.08 -48.89
CA LYS A 1108 16.02 8.85 -49.81
C LYS A 1108 15.81 7.31 -49.76
N TRP A 1109 14.62 6.73 -49.82
CA TRP A 1109 13.83 6.68 -51.04
C TRP A 1109 12.42 6.13 -50.76
N LEU A 1110 11.44 6.73 -51.43
CA LEU A 1110 10.04 6.35 -51.53
C LEU A 1110 9.84 4.97 -52.19
N LYS A 1111 8.76 4.27 -51.80
CA LYS A 1111 7.62 3.86 -52.68
C LYS A 1111 6.56 3.16 -51.80
N HIS A 1112 5.46 3.83 -51.48
CA HIS A 1112 4.19 3.92 -52.21
C HIS A 1112 3.17 2.84 -51.84
N LYS A 1113 2.14 3.30 -51.12
CA LYS A 1113 0.70 3.04 -51.27
C LYS A 1113 0.27 1.65 -51.78
N SER A 1114 -0.36 0.90 -50.87
CA SER A 1114 -1.79 0.53 -50.95
C SER A 1114 -2.31 0.39 -49.52
#